data_AF-B0ENK0-F1
#
_entry.id   AF-B0ENK0-F1
#
_cell.length_a   1.000
_cell.length_b   1.000
_cell.length_c   1.000
_cell.angle_alpha   90.00
_cell.angle_beta   90.00
_cell.angle_gamma   90.00
#
_symmetry.space_group_name_H-M   'P 1'
#
loop_
_entity.id
_entity.type
_entity.pdbx_description
1 polymer ?
#
loop_
_entity_poly.entity_id
_entity_poly.type
_entity_poly.pdbx_seq_one_letter_code
_entity_poly.pdbx_strand_id
1 'polypeptide(L)'
;MTHLEAIYLMHVALHFETYSDVFKFLQVSKTCKEALERLKINPWFASSESIIKFCTNFNPETMNCLSYCFFSKKLFNKVSNIRNPMFNSILTSNMNDIISILSKVYHISLYYTDESESRPELRMPEETSQFFIDNAQNFNNLRCVRGDIELVIAFFKKFTEDGSQMFVHFPTRIELFNLVKRSSSTEQNLISQIKKYLPHNGMIQVEYTTGTHVKSKEELKCFDGIEYHYIAFSDGQCEFMSEAVECDEGKIDIKGTLNCNRFNSIIEKCYADIIKLHFEKPFEQEEGDVFKRKKYDDWSIPKCVLTLELTLSFEYQIDDYYLMPIVMDYLQILTLNECGNISFEGDYPLLREVNILGSHDVQFIGKDKTINIIEIAIEGCNYCSIELKFSPIESVILQDVEEVTMNIKMESLKEFVIMASRNCYFNPVSFKNLFVQIEESSEISFYNIDKINQLPEDQDIDDEDLISPLQYCGVDYIKFQEIIQNCIFLPSLQLFTKMSSNKYNKLFQVRWFYVSCSRVQSRGTEIRLKKQISSWLINTLFSSNFYNKGDDRKNMYLVFPNGTEKIVDSTIRYFEVTVKHQSLMSIGIIHSTKFEYDETEYIGNIKYSIGYMNDSGNVYEGDHKIAYSFKPYGLYDGNKNVIGCGFNSTTHELFFTCDGIKGYTKKIDWEGIDAAISLSLFKELHINYGQEPFLYNIYKEYQIDSCMVI
;
A
#
# COMPACT_ATOMS: atom_id res chain seq x y z
N MET A 1 23.99 -9.32 35.33
CA MET A 1 23.47 -8.82 34.05
C MET A 1 23.63 -9.92 33.03
N THR A 2 22.56 -10.37 32.40
CA THR A 2 22.61 -11.32 31.28
C THR A 2 23.18 -10.59 30.07
N HIS A 3 24.33 -11.05 29.56
CA HIS A 3 24.90 -10.54 28.32
C HIS A 3 24.25 -11.27 27.15
N LEU A 4 23.59 -10.53 26.24
CA LEU A 4 23.09 -11.09 24.99
C LEU A 4 24.28 -11.54 24.13
N GLU A 5 24.35 -12.82 23.82
CA GLU A 5 25.40 -13.38 22.99
C GLU A 5 25.23 -12.94 21.53
N ALA A 6 26.36 -12.85 20.80
CA ALA A 6 26.38 -12.41 19.41
C ALA A 6 25.44 -13.24 18.50
N ILE A 7 25.20 -14.52 18.82
CA ILE A 7 24.33 -15.38 18.01
C ILE A 7 22.86 -14.93 18.02
N TYR A 8 22.33 -14.54 19.17
CA TYR A 8 20.97 -14.01 19.27
C TYR A 8 20.85 -12.65 18.57
N LEU A 9 21.90 -11.84 18.70
CA LEU A 9 22.02 -10.55 18.04
C LEU A 9 22.12 -10.68 16.51
N MET A 10 22.70 -11.76 15.98
CA MET A 10 22.70 -12.07 14.55
C MET A 10 21.29 -12.35 14.04
N HIS A 11 20.46 -13.09 14.78
CA HIS A 11 19.06 -13.31 14.41
C HIS A 11 18.30 -11.99 14.30
N VAL A 12 18.45 -11.10 15.28
CA VAL A 12 17.87 -9.75 15.22
C VAL A 12 18.39 -8.99 13.99
N ALA A 13 19.69 -9.02 13.73
CA ALA A 13 20.30 -8.29 12.63
C ALA A 13 19.85 -8.77 11.24
N LEU A 14 19.46 -10.05 11.08
CA LEU A 14 18.95 -10.55 9.80
C LEU A 14 17.62 -9.90 9.38
N HIS A 15 16.87 -9.39 10.36
CA HIS A 15 15.61 -8.67 10.13
C HIS A 15 15.81 -7.15 9.95
N PHE A 16 17.05 -6.69 9.76
CA PHE A 16 17.29 -5.28 9.43
C PHE A 16 16.87 -4.98 8.00
N GLU A 17 16.12 -3.89 7.87
CA GLU A 17 15.49 -3.47 6.63
C GLU A 17 16.31 -2.39 5.92
N THR A 18 17.10 -1.61 6.68
CA THR A 18 17.92 -0.53 6.14
C THR A 18 19.35 -0.60 6.65
N TYR A 19 20.27 0.02 5.91
CA TYR A 19 21.64 0.22 6.43
C TYR A 19 21.69 1.13 7.67
N SER A 20 20.63 1.89 7.95
CA SER A 20 20.56 2.65 9.19
C SER A 20 20.40 1.75 10.41
N ASP A 21 19.61 0.69 10.30
CA ASP A 21 19.41 -0.26 11.39
C ASP A 21 20.75 -0.88 11.79
N VAL A 22 21.58 -1.20 10.79
CA VAL A 22 22.98 -1.62 10.98
C VAL A 22 23.76 -0.58 11.76
N PHE A 23 23.69 0.70 11.37
CA PHE A 23 24.43 1.78 12.03
C PHE A 23 23.97 2.00 13.48
N LYS A 24 22.65 2.04 13.73
CA LYS A 24 22.07 2.13 15.07
C LYS A 24 22.49 0.96 15.93
N PHE A 25 22.44 -0.25 15.37
CA PHE A 25 22.85 -1.47 16.06
C PHE A 25 24.33 -1.44 16.46
N LEU A 26 25.22 -0.96 15.59
CA LEU A 26 26.64 -0.78 15.89
C LEU A 26 26.88 0.17 17.07
N GLN A 27 26.01 1.17 17.28
CA GLN A 27 26.14 2.13 18.38
C GLN A 27 25.79 1.54 19.75
N VAL A 28 25.04 0.44 19.80
CA VAL A 28 24.57 -0.15 21.06
C VAL A 28 25.72 -0.80 21.84
N SER A 29 26.51 -1.65 21.19
CA SER A 29 27.61 -2.36 21.87
C SER A 29 28.64 -2.94 20.91
N LYS A 30 29.82 -3.30 21.45
CA LYS A 30 30.84 -4.05 20.70
C LYS A 30 30.33 -5.42 20.22
N THR A 31 29.49 -6.08 21.01
CA THR A 31 28.91 -7.39 20.65
C THR A 31 27.99 -7.30 19.44
N CYS A 32 27.29 -6.17 19.24
CA CYS A 32 26.50 -5.91 18.03
C CYS A 32 27.39 -5.84 16.78
N LYS A 33 28.56 -5.20 16.87
CA LYS A 33 29.55 -5.20 15.79
C LYS A 33 30.06 -6.62 15.50
N GLU A 34 30.41 -7.38 16.54
CA GLU A 34 30.85 -8.77 16.38
C GLU A 34 29.76 -9.66 15.75
N ALA A 35 28.48 -9.42 16.06
CA ALA A 35 27.36 -10.11 15.43
C ALA A 35 27.28 -9.81 13.93
N LEU A 36 27.36 -8.54 13.52
CA LEU A 36 27.33 -8.14 12.11
C LEU A 36 28.53 -8.67 11.32
N GLU A 37 29.74 -8.66 11.90
CA GLU A 37 30.95 -9.23 11.29
C GLU A 37 30.88 -10.77 11.15
N ARG A 38 30.06 -11.44 11.96
CA ARG A 38 29.85 -12.89 11.91
C ARG A 38 28.71 -13.30 10.97
N LEU A 39 27.88 -12.37 10.52
CA LEU A 39 26.82 -12.67 9.55
C LEU A 39 27.42 -13.22 8.27
N LYS A 40 26.94 -14.38 7.85
CA LYS A 40 27.36 -15.03 6.60
C LYS A 40 26.62 -14.49 5.38
N ILE A 41 25.54 -13.77 5.59
CA ILE A 41 24.65 -13.21 4.58
C ILE A 41 24.24 -11.80 5.00
N ASN A 42 23.98 -10.90 4.07
CA ASN A 42 23.38 -9.63 4.43
C ASN A 42 21.94 -9.80 4.95
N PRO A 43 21.47 -8.87 5.80
CA PRO A 43 20.06 -8.76 6.19
C PRO A 43 19.09 -8.64 5.01
N TRP A 44 17.80 -8.83 5.30
CA TRP A 44 16.68 -8.64 4.38
C TRP A 44 16.40 -7.15 4.12
N PHE A 45 17.37 -6.46 3.52
CA PHE A 45 17.25 -5.03 3.24
C PHE A 45 16.20 -4.72 2.18
N ALA A 46 15.54 -3.57 2.32
CA ALA A 46 14.53 -3.05 1.42
C ALA A 46 15.08 -2.25 0.23
N SER A 47 16.41 -2.21 0.04
CA SER A 47 16.99 -1.49 -1.08
C SER A 47 18.36 -2.06 -1.48
N SER A 48 18.68 -1.94 -2.78
CA SER A 48 19.97 -2.34 -3.34
C SER A 48 21.14 -1.58 -2.72
N GLU A 49 20.95 -0.29 -2.39
CA GLU A 49 21.95 0.58 -1.79
C GLU A 49 22.36 0.08 -0.40
N SER A 50 21.39 -0.40 0.39
CA SER A 50 21.66 -0.97 1.71
C SER A 50 22.47 -2.26 1.61
N ILE A 51 22.14 -3.12 0.64
CA ILE A 51 22.91 -4.35 0.33
C ILE A 51 24.35 -3.99 -0.05
N ILE A 52 24.53 -3.05 -0.98
CA ILE A 52 25.84 -2.60 -1.47
C ILE A 52 26.68 -2.03 -0.32
N LYS A 53 26.10 -1.15 0.50
CA LYS A 53 26.78 -0.54 1.67
C LYS A 53 27.19 -1.61 2.69
N PHE A 54 26.30 -2.54 3.01
CA PHE A 54 26.60 -3.62 3.95
C PHE A 54 27.73 -4.52 3.44
N CYS A 55 27.61 -5.01 2.20
CA CYS A 55 28.61 -5.92 1.64
C CYS A 55 29.97 -5.24 1.43
N THR A 56 29.99 -3.92 1.24
CA THR A 56 31.22 -3.13 1.19
C THR A 56 31.94 -3.10 2.54
N ASN A 57 31.21 -3.03 3.65
CA ASN A 57 31.75 -2.83 4.99
C ASN A 57 32.00 -4.13 5.76
N PHE A 58 31.15 -5.16 5.58
CA PHE A 58 31.18 -6.39 6.38
C PHE A 58 31.68 -7.63 5.63
N ASN A 59 31.76 -7.60 4.30
CA ASN A 59 32.23 -8.70 3.45
C ASN A 59 31.59 -10.07 3.81
N PRO A 60 30.25 -10.20 3.77
CA PRO A 60 29.60 -11.48 4.04
C PRO A 60 30.03 -12.54 3.02
N GLU A 61 29.94 -13.81 3.41
CA GLU A 61 30.24 -14.94 2.53
C GLU A 61 29.26 -15.02 1.34
N THR A 62 28.00 -14.70 1.61
CA THR A 62 26.89 -14.68 0.67
C THR A 62 26.34 -13.26 0.51
N MET A 63 26.20 -12.81 -0.73
CA MET A 63 25.40 -11.64 -1.07
C MET A 63 24.00 -12.07 -1.49
N ASN A 64 23.00 -11.68 -0.72
CA ASN A 64 21.60 -11.80 -1.06
C ASN A 64 21.12 -10.51 -1.74
N CYS A 65 20.92 -10.60 -3.04
CA CYS A 65 20.50 -9.47 -3.87
C CYS A 65 19.00 -9.19 -3.78
N LEU A 66 18.20 -10.10 -3.18
CA LEU A 66 16.76 -9.92 -2.95
C LEU A 66 15.98 -9.52 -4.21
N SER A 67 16.42 -9.99 -5.38
CA SER A 67 15.83 -9.66 -6.68
C SER A 67 15.90 -8.17 -7.08
N TYR A 68 16.66 -7.32 -6.38
CA TYR A 68 16.92 -5.95 -6.84
C TYR A 68 17.83 -5.95 -8.07
N CYS A 69 17.50 -5.11 -9.06
CA CYS A 69 18.26 -4.99 -10.29
C CYS A 69 19.53 -4.15 -10.10
N PHE A 70 20.68 -4.79 -9.90
CA PHE A 70 21.99 -4.12 -9.84
C PHE A 70 23.16 -5.07 -10.15
N PHE A 71 24.30 -4.51 -10.55
CA PHE A 71 25.53 -5.27 -10.76
C PHE A 71 26.75 -4.54 -10.23
N SER A 72 27.53 -5.23 -9.40
CA SER A 72 28.81 -4.75 -8.91
C SER A 72 29.86 -5.83 -9.05
N LYS A 73 30.57 -5.82 -10.18
CA LYS A 73 31.68 -6.76 -10.46
C LYS A 73 32.66 -6.84 -9.30
N LYS A 74 33.01 -5.70 -8.70
CA LYS A 74 33.92 -5.62 -7.56
C LYS A 74 33.40 -6.39 -6.35
N LEU A 75 32.11 -6.26 -6.03
CA LEU A 75 31.51 -6.93 -4.87
C LEU A 75 31.24 -8.41 -5.15
N PHE A 76 30.71 -8.75 -6.32
CA PHE A 76 30.48 -10.13 -6.74
C PHE A 76 31.78 -10.94 -6.83
N ASN A 77 32.90 -10.30 -7.17
CA ASN A 77 34.20 -10.96 -7.14
C ASN A 77 34.70 -11.24 -5.71
N LYS A 78 34.30 -10.44 -4.71
CA LYS A 78 34.72 -10.61 -3.31
C LYS A 78 33.96 -11.70 -2.58
N VAL A 79 32.67 -11.88 -2.88
CA VAL A 79 31.83 -12.87 -2.19
C VAL A 79 32.03 -14.27 -2.76
N SER A 80 31.75 -15.27 -1.94
CA SER A 80 31.79 -16.68 -2.35
C SER A 80 30.51 -17.08 -3.07
N ASN A 81 29.37 -16.59 -2.58
CA ASN A 81 28.05 -17.00 -3.04
C ASN A 81 27.16 -15.78 -3.36
N ILE A 82 26.31 -15.93 -4.37
CA ILE A 82 25.31 -14.93 -4.79
C ILE A 82 23.92 -15.58 -4.75
N ARG A 83 22.96 -14.93 -4.08
CA ARG A 83 21.56 -15.37 -3.93
C ARG A 83 20.64 -14.35 -4.59
N ASN A 84 19.66 -14.84 -5.37
CA ASN A 84 18.59 -14.03 -5.97
C ASN A 84 19.06 -12.81 -6.78
N PRO A 85 20.08 -12.92 -7.67
CA PRO A 85 20.48 -11.80 -8.51
C PRO A 85 19.42 -11.48 -9.59
N MET A 86 19.21 -10.19 -9.86
CA MET A 86 18.39 -9.67 -10.96
C MET A 86 19.23 -8.73 -11.85
N PHE A 87 19.15 -8.89 -13.17
CA PHE A 87 20.03 -8.19 -14.13
C PHE A 87 19.31 -7.46 -15.26
N ASN A 88 17.96 -7.44 -15.31
CA ASN A 88 17.16 -6.97 -16.45
C ASN A 88 17.76 -5.73 -17.16
N SER A 89 17.72 -4.56 -16.51
CA SER A 89 18.13 -3.28 -17.12
C SER A 89 19.63 -3.13 -17.42
N ILE A 90 20.46 -4.12 -17.07
CA ILE A 90 21.93 -4.03 -17.12
C ILE A 90 22.60 -5.21 -17.85
N LEU A 91 21.82 -6.20 -18.31
CA LEU A 91 22.31 -7.36 -19.05
C LEU A 91 23.08 -6.95 -20.31
N THR A 92 22.51 -6.09 -21.14
CA THR A 92 23.10 -5.69 -22.43
C THR A 92 24.49 -5.08 -22.27
N SER A 93 24.71 -4.33 -21.19
CA SER A 93 25.98 -3.64 -20.94
C SER A 93 27.02 -4.50 -20.22
N ASN A 94 26.62 -5.59 -19.54
CA ASN A 94 27.49 -6.35 -18.63
C ASN A 94 27.50 -7.87 -18.87
N MET A 95 26.91 -8.36 -19.96
CA MET A 95 26.69 -9.79 -20.21
C MET A 95 27.92 -10.68 -19.94
N ASN A 96 29.08 -10.37 -20.51
CA ASN A 96 30.30 -11.16 -20.33
C ASN A 96 30.76 -11.21 -18.85
N ASP A 97 30.62 -10.08 -18.16
CA ASP A 97 31.00 -9.98 -16.76
C ASP A 97 30.02 -10.74 -15.85
N ILE A 98 28.73 -10.74 -16.20
CA ILE A 98 27.70 -11.53 -15.51
C ILE A 98 27.94 -13.03 -15.72
N ILE A 99 28.24 -13.47 -16.96
CA ILE A 99 28.57 -14.88 -17.24
C ILE A 99 29.71 -15.36 -16.33
N SER A 100 30.73 -14.52 -16.13
CA SER A 100 31.91 -14.89 -15.31
C SER A 100 31.60 -15.17 -13.84
N ILE A 101 30.46 -14.71 -13.32
CA ILE A 101 30.06 -14.90 -11.91
C ILE A 101 28.97 -15.95 -11.72
N LEU A 102 28.37 -16.52 -12.78
CA LEU A 102 27.28 -17.51 -12.67
C LEU A 102 27.67 -18.74 -11.86
N SER A 103 28.94 -19.12 -11.90
CA SER A 103 29.48 -20.20 -11.07
C SER A 103 29.37 -19.95 -9.56
N LYS A 104 29.22 -18.71 -9.11
CA LYS A 104 29.00 -18.33 -7.70
C LYS A 104 27.52 -18.22 -7.30
N VAL A 105 26.62 -18.25 -8.28
CA VAL A 105 25.19 -18.13 -8.02
C VAL A 105 24.70 -19.48 -7.51
N TYR A 106 24.08 -19.47 -6.33
CA TYR A 106 23.57 -20.69 -5.70
C TYR A 106 22.05 -20.73 -5.53
N HIS A 107 21.37 -19.62 -5.77
CA HIS A 107 19.91 -19.54 -5.76
C HIS A 107 19.45 -18.58 -6.86
N ILE A 108 18.55 -19.05 -7.72
CA ILE A 108 17.92 -18.25 -8.76
C ILE A 108 16.39 -18.36 -8.65
N SER A 109 15.73 -17.33 -9.14
CA SER A 109 14.28 -17.34 -9.35
C SER A 109 13.99 -17.06 -10.83
N LEU A 110 13.00 -17.74 -11.41
CA LEU A 110 12.64 -17.64 -12.83
C LEU A 110 11.17 -17.20 -12.98
N TYR A 111 10.95 -16.04 -13.58
CA TYR A 111 9.65 -15.39 -13.74
C TYR A 111 9.40 -14.90 -15.17
N TYR A 112 8.13 -14.61 -15.48
CA TYR A 112 7.70 -13.94 -16.71
C TYR A 112 7.60 -12.42 -16.46
N THR A 113 7.83 -11.60 -17.48
CA THR A 113 7.45 -10.18 -17.48
C THR A 113 5.92 -10.10 -17.56
N ASP A 114 5.30 -9.31 -16.67
CA ASP A 114 3.85 -9.07 -16.58
C ASP A 114 3.06 -10.23 -15.94
N GLU A 115 2.57 -9.99 -14.72
CA GLU A 115 1.75 -10.93 -13.96
C GLU A 115 0.27 -10.90 -14.39
N SER A 116 -0.14 -10.00 -15.29
CA SER A 116 -1.56 -9.87 -15.63
C SER A 116 -2.14 -11.20 -16.12
N GLU A 117 -3.12 -11.71 -15.37
CA GLU A 117 -3.75 -13.01 -15.59
C GLU A 117 -4.49 -13.09 -16.94
N SER A 118 -4.79 -11.92 -17.53
CA SER A 118 -5.72 -11.79 -18.66
C SER A 118 -5.20 -12.28 -20.01
N ARG A 119 -3.87 -12.41 -20.23
CA ARG A 119 -3.29 -12.87 -21.51
C ARG A 119 -2.06 -13.77 -21.35
N PRO A 120 -2.23 -15.03 -20.89
CA PRO A 120 -1.13 -15.96 -20.66
C PRO A 120 -0.24 -16.19 -21.90
N GLU A 121 -0.81 -16.13 -23.10
CA GLU A 121 -0.12 -16.35 -24.37
C GLU A 121 0.87 -15.24 -24.77
N LEU A 122 0.81 -14.07 -24.13
CA LEU A 122 1.72 -12.94 -24.39
C LEU A 122 2.88 -12.87 -23.39
N ARG A 123 2.93 -13.77 -22.39
CA ARG A 123 3.96 -13.76 -21.35
C ARG A 123 5.33 -14.04 -21.95
N MET A 124 6.26 -13.11 -21.77
CA MET A 124 7.66 -13.28 -22.13
C MET A 124 8.46 -13.56 -20.87
N PRO A 125 9.45 -14.48 -20.87
CA PRO A 125 10.33 -14.63 -19.73
C PRO A 125 11.01 -13.30 -19.41
N GLU A 126 11.19 -12.98 -18.12
CA GLU A 126 12.03 -11.84 -17.75
C GLU A 126 13.41 -11.97 -18.39
N GLU A 127 14.02 -10.85 -18.77
CA GLU A 127 15.32 -10.86 -19.46
C GLU A 127 16.38 -11.62 -18.66
N THR A 128 16.38 -11.48 -17.33
CA THR A 128 17.24 -12.25 -16.42
C THR A 128 16.92 -13.73 -16.44
N SER A 129 15.63 -14.09 -16.39
CA SER A 129 15.19 -15.50 -16.44
C SER A 129 15.62 -16.16 -17.75
N GLN A 130 15.39 -15.50 -18.88
CA GLN A 130 15.83 -15.97 -20.19
C GLN A 130 17.36 -16.12 -20.25
N PHE A 131 18.09 -15.11 -19.76
CA PHE A 131 19.55 -15.15 -19.68
C PHE A 131 20.06 -16.33 -18.83
N PHE A 132 19.43 -16.63 -17.69
CA PHE A 132 19.78 -17.79 -16.87
C PHE A 132 19.50 -19.11 -17.58
N ILE A 133 18.38 -19.23 -18.29
CA ILE A 133 18.06 -20.42 -19.09
C ILE A 133 19.12 -20.63 -20.19
N ASP A 134 19.48 -19.57 -20.92
CA ASP A 134 20.46 -19.64 -22.01
C ASP A 134 21.88 -19.97 -21.52
N ASN A 135 22.18 -19.69 -20.25
CA ASN A 135 23.48 -19.90 -19.62
C ASN A 135 23.45 -20.98 -18.53
N ALA A 136 22.46 -21.87 -18.52
CA ALA A 136 22.26 -22.86 -17.46
C ALA A 136 23.52 -23.71 -17.17
N GLN A 137 24.30 -24.05 -18.19
CA GLN A 137 25.54 -24.82 -18.06
C GLN A 137 26.66 -24.13 -17.25
N ASN A 138 26.56 -22.82 -17.01
CA ASN A 138 27.57 -22.05 -16.29
C ASN A 138 27.36 -22.05 -14.76
N PHE A 139 26.27 -22.66 -14.28
CA PHE A 139 25.96 -22.74 -12.85
C PHE A 139 26.57 -23.99 -12.21
N ASN A 140 27.57 -23.79 -11.37
CA ASN A 140 28.32 -24.89 -10.73
C ASN A 140 27.97 -25.11 -9.24
N ASN A 141 27.38 -24.10 -8.59
CA ASN A 141 27.11 -24.10 -7.14
C ASN A 141 25.62 -23.96 -6.82
N LEU A 142 24.74 -24.21 -7.79
CA LEU A 142 23.30 -24.06 -7.63
C LEU A 142 22.78 -25.01 -6.55
N ARG A 143 22.06 -24.47 -5.56
CA ARG A 143 21.40 -25.23 -4.50
C ARG A 143 19.89 -25.11 -4.54
N CYS A 144 19.37 -24.03 -5.10
CA CYS A 144 17.94 -23.81 -5.26
C CYS A 144 17.62 -23.21 -6.62
N VAL A 145 16.60 -23.75 -7.27
CA VAL A 145 15.94 -23.14 -8.43
C VAL A 145 14.47 -22.97 -8.08
N ARG A 146 14.01 -21.73 -8.07
CA ARG A 146 12.61 -21.38 -7.86
C ARG A 146 12.04 -20.82 -9.16
N GLY A 147 10.80 -21.13 -9.53
CA GLY A 147 10.22 -20.53 -10.74
C GLY A 147 8.91 -21.12 -11.23
N ASP A 148 8.34 -20.50 -12.26
CA ASP A 148 7.24 -21.11 -13.01
C ASP A 148 7.73 -22.41 -13.65
N ILE A 149 6.91 -23.46 -13.56
CA ILE A 149 7.28 -24.81 -14.00
C ILE A 149 7.78 -24.85 -15.45
N GLU A 150 7.26 -24.03 -16.37
CA GLU A 150 7.71 -24.01 -17.77
C GLU A 150 9.13 -23.45 -17.91
N LEU A 151 9.44 -22.36 -17.18
CA LEU A 151 10.77 -21.77 -17.16
C LEU A 151 11.78 -22.69 -16.48
N VAL A 152 11.38 -23.35 -15.40
CA VAL A 152 12.22 -24.33 -14.70
C VAL A 152 12.48 -25.55 -15.58
N ILE A 153 11.49 -26.04 -16.34
CA ILE A 153 11.69 -27.08 -17.35
C ILE A 153 12.69 -26.61 -18.42
N ALA A 154 12.53 -25.40 -18.96
CA ALA A 154 13.43 -24.85 -19.96
C ALA A 154 14.87 -24.74 -19.42
N PHE A 155 15.03 -24.29 -18.18
CA PHE A 155 16.31 -24.23 -17.48
C PHE A 155 16.93 -25.63 -17.34
N PHE A 156 16.22 -26.61 -16.77
CA PHE A 156 16.78 -27.94 -16.56
C PHE A 156 17.02 -28.72 -17.86
N LYS A 157 16.22 -28.49 -18.89
CA LYS A 157 16.47 -29.02 -20.23
C LYS A 157 17.82 -28.51 -20.77
N LYS A 158 18.14 -27.24 -20.56
CA LYS A 158 19.45 -26.68 -20.93
C LYS A 158 20.55 -27.17 -20.00
N PHE A 159 20.32 -27.18 -18.68
CA PHE A 159 21.26 -27.58 -17.62
C PHE A 159 21.72 -29.04 -17.72
N THR A 160 20.87 -29.91 -18.25
CA THR A 160 21.16 -31.35 -18.38
C THR A 160 21.51 -31.78 -19.80
N GLU A 161 21.67 -30.84 -20.73
CA GLU A 161 21.81 -31.15 -22.17
C GLU A 161 20.71 -32.11 -22.66
N ASP A 162 19.45 -31.70 -22.49
CA ASP A 162 18.24 -32.47 -22.81
C ASP A 162 18.17 -33.83 -22.08
N GLY A 163 18.62 -33.87 -20.82
CA GLY A 163 18.61 -35.06 -19.97
C GLY A 163 19.78 -36.02 -20.18
N SER A 164 20.74 -35.69 -21.06
CA SER A 164 21.92 -36.53 -21.29
C SER A 164 22.96 -36.45 -20.17
N GLN A 165 23.00 -35.34 -19.41
CA GLN A 165 23.91 -35.11 -18.29
C GLN A 165 23.17 -35.02 -16.95
N MET A 166 22.84 -36.18 -16.37
CA MET A 166 22.13 -36.28 -15.07
C MET A 166 23.05 -36.36 -13.84
N PHE A 167 24.37 -36.44 -14.05
CA PHE A 167 25.38 -36.53 -12.98
C PHE A 167 26.07 -35.19 -12.68
N VAL A 168 25.52 -34.09 -13.18
CA VAL A 168 25.93 -32.73 -12.80
C VAL A 168 25.57 -32.45 -11.34
N HIS A 169 26.16 -31.41 -10.75
CA HIS A 169 25.83 -30.99 -9.39
C HIS A 169 24.43 -30.36 -9.36
N PHE A 170 23.41 -31.19 -9.12
CA PHE A 170 22.03 -30.74 -9.04
C PHE A 170 21.77 -29.90 -7.78
N PRO A 171 20.88 -28.90 -7.87
CA PRO A 171 20.39 -28.20 -6.68
C PRO A 171 19.69 -29.17 -5.73
N THR A 172 19.82 -28.89 -4.44
CA THR A 172 19.20 -29.68 -3.37
C THR A 172 17.71 -29.41 -3.23
N ARG A 173 17.24 -28.25 -3.70
CA ARG A 173 15.83 -27.84 -3.64
C ARG A 173 15.37 -27.27 -4.98
N ILE A 174 14.16 -27.62 -5.40
CA ILE A 174 13.50 -27.07 -6.58
C ILE A 174 12.09 -26.64 -6.14
N GLU A 175 11.79 -25.36 -6.26
CA GLU A 175 10.52 -24.77 -5.87
C GLU A 175 9.75 -24.39 -7.15
N LEU A 176 8.77 -25.21 -7.51
CA LEU A 176 7.94 -25.03 -8.69
C LEU A 176 6.67 -24.30 -8.28
N PHE A 177 6.28 -23.27 -9.01
CA PHE A 177 4.96 -22.68 -8.86
C PHE A 177 4.21 -22.65 -10.18
N ASN A 178 2.89 -22.64 -10.07
CA ASN A 178 1.97 -22.54 -11.18
C ASN A 178 0.98 -21.41 -10.92
N LEU A 179 1.38 -20.20 -11.31
CA LEU A 179 0.56 -19.00 -11.14
C LEU A 179 -0.47 -18.84 -12.27
N VAL A 180 -0.30 -19.53 -13.39
CA VAL A 180 -1.29 -19.55 -14.48
C VAL A 180 -2.33 -20.61 -14.20
N LYS A 181 -3.61 -20.29 -14.36
CA LYS A 181 -4.67 -21.29 -14.39
C LYS A 181 -4.50 -22.19 -15.61
N ARG A 182 -3.86 -23.33 -15.42
CA ARG A 182 -3.65 -24.36 -16.45
C ARG A 182 -4.69 -25.47 -16.30
N SER A 183 -4.93 -26.22 -17.37
CA SER A 183 -5.77 -27.42 -17.29
C SER A 183 -5.02 -28.53 -16.55
N SER A 184 -5.73 -29.41 -15.82
CA SER A 184 -5.12 -30.54 -15.09
C SER A 184 -4.25 -31.42 -16.00
N SER A 185 -4.64 -31.62 -17.27
CA SER A 185 -3.85 -32.40 -18.22
C SER A 185 -2.55 -31.68 -18.64
N THR A 186 -2.59 -30.36 -18.79
CA THR A 186 -1.38 -29.54 -19.05
C THR A 186 -0.41 -29.63 -17.88
N GLU A 187 -0.90 -29.50 -16.64
CA GLU A 187 -0.07 -29.60 -15.44
C GLU A 187 0.57 -30.98 -15.30
N GLN A 188 -0.21 -32.05 -15.48
CA GLN A 188 0.32 -33.41 -15.47
C GLN A 188 1.40 -33.63 -16.53
N ASN A 189 1.24 -33.04 -17.71
CA ASN A 189 2.25 -33.08 -18.77
C ASN A 189 3.52 -32.33 -18.38
N LEU A 190 3.41 -31.17 -17.74
CA LEU A 190 4.56 -30.39 -17.27
C LEU A 190 5.29 -31.12 -16.13
N ILE A 191 4.56 -31.69 -15.17
CA ILE A 191 5.13 -32.52 -14.10
C ILE A 191 5.85 -33.75 -14.67
N SER A 192 5.25 -34.39 -15.66
CA SER A 192 5.90 -35.51 -16.36
C SER A 192 7.14 -35.07 -17.14
N GLN A 193 7.17 -33.84 -17.67
CA GLN A 193 8.32 -33.28 -18.37
C GLN A 193 9.46 -32.94 -17.40
N ILE A 194 9.20 -32.22 -16.31
CA ILE A 194 10.27 -31.86 -15.36
C ILE A 194 10.93 -33.12 -14.78
N LYS A 195 10.16 -34.16 -14.47
CA LYS A 195 10.69 -35.45 -13.99
C LYS A 195 11.70 -36.08 -14.96
N LYS A 196 11.61 -35.84 -16.27
CA LYS A 196 12.59 -36.34 -17.26
C LYS A 196 13.95 -35.65 -17.18
N TYR A 197 14.01 -34.49 -16.53
CA TYR A 197 15.22 -33.68 -16.40
C TYR A 197 15.76 -33.65 -14.96
N LEU A 198 15.18 -34.46 -14.05
CA LEU A 198 15.64 -34.58 -12.66
C LEU A 198 16.15 -35.99 -12.36
N PRO A 199 17.23 -36.14 -11.57
CA PRO A 199 17.71 -37.44 -11.14
C PRO A 199 16.79 -38.07 -10.09
N HIS A 200 16.50 -39.36 -10.23
CA HIS A 200 15.70 -40.14 -9.28
C HIS A 200 16.55 -40.75 -8.15
N ASN A 201 17.37 -39.93 -7.48
CA ASN A 201 18.29 -40.38 -6.44
C ASN A 201 17.85 -40.03 -5.00
N GLY A 202 16.74 -39.31 -4.84
CA GLY A 202 16.21 -38.88 -3.53
C GLY A 202 17.01 -37.76 -2.85
N MET A 203 18.01 -37.18 -3.52
CA MET A 203 18.83 -36.09 -2.97
C MET A 203 18.25 -34.69 -3.23
N ILE A 204 17.20 -34.60 -4.04
CA ILE A 204 16.57 -33.35 -4.44
C ILE A 204 15.17 -33.31 -3.82
N GLN A 205 14.91 -32.26 -3.06
CA GLN A 205 13.56 -31.91 -2.63
C GLN A 205 12.90 -31.10 -3.74
N VAL A 206 11.75 -31.56 -4.23
CA VAL A 206 10.95 -30.85 -5.23
C VAL A 206 9.63 -30.49 -4.58
N GLU A 207 9.35 -29.20 -4.54
CA GLU A 207 8.10 -28.64 -4.02
C GLU A 207 7.31 -28.06 -5.20
N TYR A 208 6.01 -28.26 -5.20
CA TYR A 208 5.09 -27.74 -6.21
C TYR A 208 3.93 -27.03 -5.52
N THR A 209 3.86 -25.72 -5.71
CA THR A 209 2.81 -24.87 -5.16
C THR A 209 1.89 -24.40 -6.28
N THR A 210 0.58 -24.58 -6.12
CA THR A 210 -0.38 -24.21 -7.17
C THR A 210 -1.64 -23.56 -6.64
N GLY A 211 -2.20 -22.65 -7.45
CA GLY A 211 -3.55 -22.11 -7.25
C GLY A 211 -4.66 -23.00 -7.82
N THR A 212 -4.32 -24.03 -8.61
CA THR A 212 -5.29 -24.97 -9.20
C THR A 212 -5.48 -26.21 -8.33
N HIS A 213 -6.74 -26.54 -8.07
CA HIS A 213 -7.09 -27.69 -7.22
C HIS A 213 -7.22 -28.97 -8.04
N VAL A 214 -6.31 -29.91 -7.79
CA VAL A 214 -6.45 -31.29 -8.22
C VAL A 214 -7.66 -31.91 -7.50
N LYS A 215 -8.55 -32.59 -8.24
CA LYS A 215 -9.87 -33.01 -7.73
C LYS A 215 -9.90 -34.43 -7.17
N SER A 216 -8.95 -35.28 -7.56
CA SER A 216 -8.95 -36.70 -7.22
C SER A 216 -7.60 -37.18 -6.72
N LYS A 217 -7.62 -38.24 -5.92
CA LYS A 217 -6.41 -38.92 -5.44
C LYS A 217 -5.61 -39.51 -6.60
N GLU A 218 -6.29 -39.95 -7.66
CA GLU A 218 -5.69 -40.51 -8.86
C GLU A 218 -4.85 -39.48 -9.61
N GLU A 219 -5.35 -38.25 -9.74
CA GLU A 219 -4.60 -37.15 -10.35
C GLU A 219 -3.37 -36.77 -9.52
N LEU A 220 -3.46 -36.83 -8.18
CA LEU A 220 -2.33 -36.53 -7.30
C LEU A 220 -1.14 -37.49 -7.46
N LYS A 221 -1.34 -38.71 -8.00
CA LYS A 221 -0.25 -39.67 -8.24
C LYS A 221 0.81 -39.14 -9.21
N CYS A 222 0.46 -38.19 -10.09
CA CYS A 222 1.46 -37.61 -10.98
C CYS A 222 2.55 -36.85 -10.20
N PHE A 223 2.27 -36.41 -8.97
CA PHE A 223 3.19 -35.73 -8.07
C PHE A 223 3.98 -36.69 -7.18
N ASP A 224 3.94 -38.02 -7.38
CA ASP A 224 4.74 -38.95 -6.58
C ASP A 224 6.24 -38.53 -6.59
N GLY A 225 6.81 -38.31 -5.40
CA GLY A 225 8.18 -37.79 -5.21
C GLY A 225 8.32 -36.27 -5.30
N ILE A 226 7.22 -35.53 -5.35
CA ILE A 226 7.13 -34.06 -5.32
C ILE A 226 6.18 -33.68 -4.17
N GLU A 227 6.63 -32.78 -3.30
CA GLU A 227 5.80 -32.20 -2.24
C GLU A 227 4.81 -31.22 -2.86
N TYR A 228 3.51 -31.42 -2.65
CA TYR A 228 2.45 -30.64 -3.30
C TYR A 228 1.78 -29.73 -2.27
N HIS A 229 1.64 -28.45 -2.59
CA HIS A 229 1.03 -27.43 -1.73
C HIS A 229 -0.01 -26.59 -2.48
N TYR A 230 -1.11 -26.26 -1.80
CA TYR A 230 -2.14 -25.34 -2.25
C TYR A 230 -1.82 -23.92 -1.78
N ILE A 231 -1.90 -22.94 -2.68
CA ILE A 231 -1.78 -21.51 -2.33
C ILE A 231 -3.06 -20.99 -1.65
N ALA A 232 -4.21 -21.56 -2.02
CA ALA A 232 -5.51 -21.14 -1.53
C ALA A 232 -6.42 -22.37 -1.32
N PHE A 233 -7.40 -22.24 -0.44
CA PHE A 233 -8.50 -23.18 -0.33
C PHE A 233 -9.55 -22.94 -1.41
N SER A 234 -10.24 -23.98 -1.89
CA SER A 234 -11.42 -23.85 -2.74
C SER A 234 -12.32 -25.08 -2.64
N ASP A 235 -13.58 -24.98 -3.07
CA ASP A 235 -14.53 -26.10 -3.07
C ASP A 235 -14.00 -27.37 -3.76
N GLY A 236 -13.18 -27.21 -4.80
CA GLY A 236 -12.66 -28.31 -5.61
C GLY A 236 -11.44 -29.05 -5.03
N GLN A 237 -10.96 -28.68 -3.84
CA GLN A 237 -9.80 -29.29 -3.21
C GLN A 237 -9.99 -30.79 -2.91
N CYS A 238 -8.97 -31.59 -3.19
CA CYS A 238 -8.97 -33.02 -2.88
C CYS A 238 -8.86 -33.25 -1.35
N GLU A 239 -9.77 -34.05 -0.80
CA GLU A 239 -9.78 -34.40 0.63
C GLU A 239 -8.50 -35.10 1.10
N PHE A 240 -7.80 -35.84 0.22
CA PHE A 240 -6.62 -36.63 0.59
C PHE A 240 -5.41 -35.76 1.01
N MET A 241 -5.31 -34.54 0.49
CA MET A 241 -4.23 -33.59 0.80
C MET A 241 -4.81 -32.26 1.31
N SER A 242 -5.97 -32.29 1.96
CA SER A 242 -6.68 -31.07 2.39
C SER A 242 -5.84 -30.15 3.28
N GLU A 243 -4.91 -30.71 4.06
CA GLU A 243 -4.03 -29.97 4.97
C GLU A 243 -2.76 -29.40 4.29
N ALA A 244 -2.51 -29.72 3.02
CA ALA A 244 -1.30 -29.30 2.30
C ALA A 244 -1.44 -27.85 1.78
N VAL A 245 -1.76 -26.91 2.66
CA VAL A 245 -1.92 -25.48 2.33
C VAL A 245 -0.67 -24.71 2.77
N GLU A 246 -0.28 -23.71 1.98
CA GLU A 246 0.72 -22.73 2.38
C GLU A 246 0.05 -21.64 3.22
N CYS A 247 0.62 -21.36 4.39
CA CYS A 247 0.22 -20.23 5.23
C CYS A 247 1.41 -19.28 5.32
N ASP A 248 1.39 -18.26 4.48
CA ASP A 248 2.45 -17.27 4.40
C ASP A 248 2.14 -16.11 5.35
N GLU A 249 3.07 -15.80 6.26
CA GLU A 249 2.93 -14.71 7.24
C GLU A 249 1.61 -14.71 8.05
N GLY A 250 1.02 -15.88 8.34
CA GLY A 250 -0.27 -15.98 9.07
C GLY A 250 -1.51 -15.76 8.19
N LYS A 251 -1.31 -15.61 6.88
CA LYS A 251 -2.37 -15.38 5.90
C LYS A 251 -2.79 -16.68 5.21
N ILE A 252 -4.10 -16.83 4.99
CA ILE A 252 -4.68 -17.90 4.15
C ILE A 252 -5.67 -17.29 3.17
N ASP A 253 -5.58 -17.71 1.91
CA ASP A 253 -6.54 -17.36 0.85
C ASP A 253 -7.60 -18.47 0.69
N ILE A 254 -8.87 -18.09 0.55
CA ILE A 254 -10.01 -18.96 0.23
C ILE A 254 -10.66 -18.42 -1.04
N LYS A 255 -10.81 -19.26 -2.08
CA LYS A 255 -11.29 -18.87 -3.39
C LYS A 255 -12.53 -19.65 -3.82
N GLY A 256 -13.52 -18.94 -4.34
CA GLY A 256 -14.68 -19.49 -5.07
C GLY A 256 -15.66 -20.30 -4.22
N THR A 257 -15.68 -20.13 -2.90
CA THR A 257 -16.63 -20.80 -2.00
C THR A 257 -16.93 -19.97 -0.75
N LEU A 258 -18.16 -20.06 -0.24
CA LEU A 258 -18.54 -19.56 1.09
C LEU A 258 -18.65 -20.67 2.14
N ASN A 259 -18.47 -21.94 1.77
CA ASN A 259 -18.51 -23.07 2.70
C ASN A 259 -17.18 -23.19 3.48
N CYS A 260 -16.89 -22.17 4.28
CA CYS A 260 -15.60 -22.01 4.91
C CYS A 260 -15.44 -22.82 6.21
N ASN A 261 -16.56 -23.27 6.81
CA ASN A 261 -16.54 -24.08 8.04
C ASN A 261 -15.64 -25.33 7.94
N ARG A 262 -15.56 -25.93 6.76
CA ARG A 262 -14.73 -27.12 6.53
C ARG A 262 -13.22 -26.87 6.64
N PHE A 263 -12.79 -25.62 6.52
CA PHE A 263 -11.36 -25.24 6.61
C PHE A 263 -10.94 -24.81 8.03
N ASN A 264 -11.90 -24.62 8.95
CA ASN A 264 -11.63 -24.08 10.29
C ASN A 264 -10.55 -24.85 11.04
N SER A 265 -10.54 -26.19 10.98
CA SER A 265 -9.54 -26.99 11.68
C SER A 265 -8.11 -26.77 11.15
N ILE A 266 -7.97 -26.46 9.87
CA ILE A 266 -6.66 -26.19 9.25
C ILE A 266 -6.25 -24.76 9.55
N ILE A 267 -7.17 -23.80 9.43
CA ILE A 267 -6.95 -22.40 9.82
C ILE A 267 -6.42 -22.31 11.26
N GLU A 268 -7.02 -23.05 12.19
CA GLU A 268 -6.58 -23.11 13.60
C GLU A 268 -5.19 -23.76 13.76
N LYS A 269 -4.89 -24.83 13.01
CA LYS A 269 -3.57 -25.50 13.05
C LYS A 269 -2.45 -24.59 12.52
N CYS A 270 -2.75 -23.80 11.49
CA CYS A 270 -1.82 -22.85 10.89
C CYS A 270 -1.65 -21.58 11.74
N TYR A 271 -2.51 -21.36 12.74
CA TYR A 271 -2.59 -20.10 13.49
C TYR A 271 -2.76 -18.89 12.57
N ALA A 272 -3.56 -19.04 11.51
CA ALA A 272 -3.80 -17.95 10.58
C ALA A 272 -4.62 -16.85 11.26
N ASP A 273 -4.10 -15.64 11.23
CA ASP A 273 -4.72 -14.44 11.80
C ASP A 273 -5.40 -13.57 10.74
N ILE A 274 -5.09 -13.78 9.46
CA ILE A 274 -5.69 -13.09 8.31
C ILE A 274 -6.27 -14.11 7.34
N ILE A 275 -7.55 -13.95 7.00
CA ILE A 275 -8.20 -14.69 5.92
C ILE A 275 -8.56 -13.74 4.79
N LYS A 276 -8.20 -14.09 3.55
CA LYS A 276 -8.74 -13.43 2.35
C LYS A 276 -9.71 -14.35 1.64
N LEU A 277 -10.95 -13.91 1.49
CA LEU A 277 -12.03 -14.65 0.88
C LEU A 277 -12.38 -14.00 -0.46
N HIS A 278 -12.05 -14.66 -1.56
CA HIS A 278 -12.28 -14.18 -2.92
C HIS A 278 -13.36 -15.00 -3.63
N PHE A 279 -14.35 -14.34 -4.20
CA PHE A 279 -15.39 -14.97 -5.00
C PHE A 279 -15.60 -14.19 -6.30
N GLU A 280 -14.99 -14.68 -7.39
CA GLU A 280 -14.92 -13.98 -8.69
C GLU A 280 -15.79 -14.62 -9.78
N LYS A 281 -16.62 -15.61 -9.47
CA LYS A 281 -17.38 -16.26 -10.54
C LYS A 281 -18.44 -15.30 -11.10
N PRO A 282 -18.42 -14.96 -12.40
CA PRO A 282 -19.53 -14.28 -13.03
C PRO A 282 -20.73 -15.22 -12.92
N PHE A 283 -21.71 -14.83 -12.14
CA PHE A 283 -22.98 -15.54 -12.11
C PHE A 283 -23.56 -15.44 -13.51
N GLU A 284 -23.61 -16.55 -14.25
CA GLU A 284 -24.61 -16.63 -15.33
C GLU A 284 -25.97 -16.31 -14.68
N GLN A 285 -26.87 -15.58 -15.36
CA GLN A 285 -28.13 -15.08 -14.77
C GLN A 285 -28.94 -16.16 -14.01
N GLU A 286 -28.78 -17.44 -14.35
CA GLU A 286 -29.40 -18.57 -13.65
C GLU A 286 -28.76 -18.90 -12.28
N GLU A 287 -27.48 -18.59 -12.05
CA GLU A 287 -26.75 -18.87 -10.80
C GLU A 287 -26.94 -17.80 -9.70
N GLY A 288 -27.28 -16.55 -10.04
CA GLY A 288 -27.66 -15.56 -9.00
C GLY A 288 -28.89 -16.04 -8.21
N ASP A 289 -29.81 -16.69 -8.91
CA ASP A 289 -30.93 -17.43 -8.33
C ASP A 289 -30.47 -18.67 -7.54
N VAL A 290 -29.39 -19.34 -7.95
CA VAL A 290 -28.79 -20.46 -7.20
C VAL A 290 -28.15 -19.98 -5.90
N PHE A 291 -27.58 -18.78 -5.83
CA PHE A 291 -27.02 -18.23 -4.59
C PHE A 291 -28.13 -17.87 -3.59
N LYS A 292 -29.25 -17.29 -4.06
CA LYS A 292 -30.46 -17.11 -3.24
C LYS A 292 -31.08 -18.43 -2.80
N ARG A 293 -31.01 -19.49 -3.63
CA ARG A 293 -31.59 -20.82 -3.33
C ARG A 293 -30.67 -21.73 -2.50
N LYS A 294 -29.34 -21.57 -2.57
CA LYS A 294 -28.39 -22.31 -1.76
C LYS A 294 -28.30 -21.66 -0.39
N LYS A 295 -28.98 -22.28 0.56
CA LYS A 295 -28.78 -21.97 1.98
C LYS A 295 -27.38 -22.43 2.37
N TYR A 296 -26.45 -21.48 2.48
CA TYR A 296 -25.15 -21.73 3.10
C TYR A 296 -25.34 -21.77 4.62
N ASP A 297 -24.60 -22.66 5.27
CA ASP A 297 -24.51 -22.64 6.73
C ASP A 297 -23.69 -21.43 7.17
N ASP A 298 -24.06 -20.83 8.30
CA ASP A 298 -23.31 -19.73 8.89
C ASP A 298 -21.86 -20.14 9.14
N TRP A 299 -20.90 -19.39 8.59
CA TRP A 299 -19.49 -19.60 8.85
C TRP A 299 -19.10 -18.95 10.17
N SER A 300 -18.76 -19.77 11.16
CA SER A 300 -18.17 -19.30 12.41
C SER A 300 -16.66 -19.14 12.22
N ILE A 301 -16.20 -17.89 12.12
CA ILE A 301 -14.78 -17.59 11.94
C ILE A 301 -13.98 -18.10 13.15
N PRO A 302 -12.87 -18.86 12.94
CA PRO A 302 -12.02 -19.33 14.03
C PRO A 302 -11.43 -18.21 14.89
N LYS A 303 -11.22 -18.48 16.19
CA LYS A 303 -10.76 -17.47 17.16
C LYS A 303 -9.38 -16.89 16.88
N CYS A 304 -8.54 -17.61 16.14
CA CYS A 304 -7.22 -17.14 15.76
C CYS A 304 -7.28 -16.06 14.67
N VAL A 305 -8.36 -15.99 13.90
CA VAL A 305 -8.55 -15.04 12.80
C VAL A 305 -9.02 -13.70 13.37
N LEU A 306 -8.20 -12.67 13.17
CA LEU A 306 -8.46 -11.30 13.62
C LEU A 306 -8.88 -10.38 12.47
N THR A 307 -8.49 -10.72 11.24
CA THR A 307 -8.77 -9.93 10.03
C THR A 307 -9.42 -10.77 8.95
N LEU A 308 -10.48 -10.25 8.34
CA LEU A 308 -11.15 -10.82 7.18
C LEU A 308 -11.14 -9.79 6.06
N GLU A 309 -10.53 -10.15 4.94
CA GLU A 309 -10.62 -9.41 3.68
C GLU A 309 -11.58 -10.18 2.76
N LEU A 310 -12.66 -9.54 2.35
CA LEU A 310 -13.69 -10.15 1.50
C LEU A 310 -13.71 -9.45 0.14
N THR A 311 -13.64 -10.23 -0.93
CA THR A 311 -13.82 -9.76 -2.32
C THR A 311 -14.93 -10.54 -2.98
N LEU A 312 -16.00 -9.84 -3.38
CA LEU A 312 -17.19 -10.41 -4.01
C LEU A 312 -17.58 -9.59 -5.25
N SER A 313 -17.00 -9.93 -6.39
CA SER A 313 -17.25 -9.21 -7.64
C SER A 313 -18.59 -9.66 -8.25
N PHE A 314 -19.61 -8.80 -8.18
CA PHE A 314 -20.87 -9.00 -8.89
C PHE A 314 -20.94 -8.08 -10.11
N GLU A 315 -21.12 -8.64 -11.31
CA GLU A 315 -21.26 -7.84 -12.54
C GLU A 315 -22.68 -7.30 -12.76
N TYR A 316 -23.66 -7.72 -11.96
CA TYR A 316 -25.07 -7.42 -12.17
C TYR A 316 -25.67 -6.58 -11.04
N GLN A 317 -26.46 -5.57 -11.42
CA GLN A 317 -27.38 -4.86 -10.52
C GLN A 317 -28.45 -5.86 -10.06
N ILE A 318 -28.33 -6.34 -8.82
CA ILE A 318 -29.36 -7.13 -8.16
C ILE A 318 -30.14 -6.16 -7.28
N ASP A 319 -31.45 -6.07 -7.44
CA ASP A 319 -32.28 -5.14 -6.64
C ASP A 319 -32.33 -5.49 -5.13
N ASP A 320 -31.84 -6.67 -4.73
CA ASP A 320 -31.86 -7.16 -3.34
C ASP A 320 -30.45 -7.35 -2.77
N TYR A 321 -30.27 -6.96 -1.51
CA TYR A 321 -29.08 -7.27 -0.73
C TYR A 321 -28.98 -8.78 -0.41
N TYR A 322 -27.76 -9.32 -0.51
CA TYR A 322 -27.43 -10.66 -0.02
C TYR A 322 -26.93 -10.61 1.42
N LEU A 323 -27.68 -11.21 2.35
CA LEU A 323 -27.26 -11.34 3.75
C LEU A 323 -26.10 -12.33 3.87
N MET A 324 -24.93 -11.84 4.26
CA MET A 324 -23.71 -12.64 4.37
C MET A 324 -23.79 -13.63 5.55
N PRO A 325 -23.64 -14.95 5.32
CA PRO A 325 -23.75 -15.97 6.36
C PRO A 325 -22.44 -16.11 7.15
N ILE A 326 -21.98 -15.04 7.79
CA ILE A 326 -20.69 -14.98 8.49
C ILE A 326 -20.88 -14.51 9.93
N VAL A 327 -20.41 -15.33 10.88
CA VAL A 327 -20.42 -15.02 12.32
C VAL A 327 -19.02 -14.53 12.72
N MET A 328 -18.96 -13.28 13.19
CA MET A 328 -17.71 -12.53 13.42
C MET A 328 -17.41 -12.29 14.91
N ASP A 329 -17.60 -13.31 15.76
CA ASP A 329 -17.49 -13.18 17.22
C ASP A 329 -16.09 -12.70 17.70
N TYR A 330 -15.03 -13.03 16.97
CA TYR A 330 -13.64 -12.75 17.34
C TYR A 330 -12.91 -11.79 16.41
N LEU A 331 -13.58 -11.40 15.32
CA LEU A 331 -12.99 -10.56 14.28
C LEU A 331 -12.76 -9.15 14.81
N GLN A 332 -11.59 -8.57 14.53
CA GLN A 332 -11.25 -7.19 14.89
C GLN A 332 -11.30 -6.25 13.70
N ILE A 333 -10.98 -6.74 12.50
CA ILE A 333 -10.92 -5.94 11.27
C ILE A 333 -11.72 -6.66 10.18
N LEU A 334 -12.67 -5.94 9.58
CA LEU A 334 -13.39 -6.36 8.38
C LEU A 334 -13.03 -5.41 7.24
N THR A 335 -12.54 -5.96 6.13
CA THR A 335 -12.28 -5.21 4.91
C THR A 335 -13.09 -5.81 3.77
N LEU A 336 -13.91 -4.99 3.12
CA LEU A 336 -14.71 -5.34 1.94
C LEU A 336 -14.04 -4.69 0.73
N ASN A 337 -13.59 -5.48 -0.23
CA ASN A 337 -12.92 -5.02 -1.44
C ASN A 337 -13.79 -5.38 -2.64
N GLU A 338 -14.15 -4.40 -3.47
CA GLU A 338 -14.88 -4.63 -4.72
C GLU A 338 -16.15 -5.49 -4.54
N CYS A 339 -16.84 -5.30 -3.42
CA CYS A 339 -18.04 -6.04 -3.08
C CYS A 339 -19.29 -5.36 -3.65
N GLY A 340 -20.32 -6.15 -3.97
CA GLY A 340 -21.57 -5.66 -4.54
C GLY A 340 -22.81 -6.23 -3.87
N ASN A 341 -23.84 -5.43 -3.59
CA ASN A 341 -25.17 -5.91 -3.16
C ASN A 341 -25.12 -6.85 -1.94
N ILE A 342 -24.34 -6.51 -0.91
CA ILE A 342 -24.18 -7.34 0.29
C ILE A 342 -24.66 -6.64 1.55
N SER A 343 -25.22 -7.42 2.47
CA SER A 343 -25.65 -6.96 3.78
C SER A 343 -25.03 -7.81 4.88
N PHE A 344 -24.58 -7.15 5.94
CA PHE A 344 -24.18 -7.77 7.20
C PHE A 344 -25.17 -7.36 8.29
N GLU A 345 -25.80 -8.33 8.94
CA GLU A 345 -26.72 -8.04 10.06
C GLU A 345 -26.41 -8.94 11.26
N GLY A 346 -25.93 -8.37 12.37
CA GLY A 346 -25.45 -9.20 13.47
C GLY A 346 -24.87 -8.47 14.68
N ASP A 347 -24.50 -9.26 15.68
CA ASP A 347 -23.71 -8.83 16.84
C ASP A 347 -22.22 -8.97 16.49
N TYR A 348 -21.42 -7.90 16.64
CA TYR A 348 -19.98 -7.89 16.34
C TYR A 348 -19.19 -7.44 17.57
N PRO A 349 -19.04 -8.31 18.59
CA PRO A 349 -18.58 -7.90 19.91
C PRO A 349 -17.11 -7.51 19.97
N LEU A 350 -16.26 -7.92 19.02
CA LEU A 350 -14.83 -7.59 19.02
C LEU A 350 -14.38 -6.78 17.81
N LEU A 351 -15.30 -6.46 16.89
CA LEU A 351 -15.01 -5.72 15.67
C LEU A 351 -14.67 -4.27 16.02
N ARG A 352 -13.55 -3.77 15.49
CA ARG A 352 -12.99 -2.44 15.77
C ARG A 352 -12.91 -1.55 14.53
N GLU A 353 -12.59 -2.15 13.39
CA GLU A 353 -12.35 -1.45 12.13
C GLU A 353 -13.22 -2.07 11.03
N VAL A 354 -13.92 -1.22 10.27
CA VAL A 354 -14.69 -1.61 9.08
C VAL A 354 -14.20 -0.77 7.90
N ASN A 355 -13.63 -1.42 6.90
CA ASN A 355 -13.13 -0.80 5.68
C ASN A 355 -13.96 -1.28 4.47
N ILE A 356 -14.44 -0.36 3.65
CA ILE A 356 -15.26 -0.65 2.46
C ILE A 356 -14.60 0.04 1.26
N LEU A 357 -13.99 -0.73 0.37
CA LEU A 357 -13.12 -0.24 -0.70
C LEU A 357 -13.68 -0.69 -2.06
N GLY A 358 -13.85 0.25 -3.00
CA GLY A 358 -14.27 -0.05 -4.38
C GLY A 358 -15.62 -0.75 -4.50
N SER A 359 -16.51 -0.64 -3.50
CA SER A 359 -17.70 -1.48 -3.37
C SER A 359 -18.99 -0.75 -3.78
N HIS A 360 -20.07 -1.47 -4.07
CA HIS A 360 -21.38 -0.89 -4.40
C HIS A 360 -22.48 -1.60 -3.61
N ASP A 361 -23.51 -0.85 -3.22
CA ASP A 361 -24.70 -1.37 -2.52
C ASP A 361 -24.32 -2.25 -1.30
N VAL A 362 -23.59 -1.65 -0.35
CA VAL A 362 -23.16 -2.32 0.89
C VAL A 362 -23.98 -1.85 2.08
N GLN A 363 -24.59 -2.79 2.80
CA GLN A 363 -25.30 -2.53 4.04
C GLN A 363 -24.61 -3.19 5.24
N PHE A 364 -24.42 -2.44 6.32
CA PHE A 364 -23.82 -2.92 7.56
C PHE A 364 -24.67 -2.55 8.77
N ILE A 365 -25.34 -3.53 9.37
CA ILE A 365 -26.28 -3.37 10.49
C ILE A 365 -25.73 -4.08 11.74
N GLY A 366 -25.26 -3.29 12.70
CA GLY A 366 -24.82 -3.76 14.01
C GLY A 366 -25.95 -3.80 15.05
N LYS A 367 -26.14 -4.98 15.65
CA LYS A 367 -27.08 -5.21 16.77
C LYS A 367 -26.50 -4.77 18.12
N ASP A 368 -27.19 -5.11 19.20
CA ASP A 368 -26.96 -4.54 20.53
C ASP A 368 -25.57 -4.85 21.12
N LYS A 369 -24.86 -5.91 20.66
CA LYS A 369 -23.50 -6.21 21.12
C LYS A 369 -22.39 -5.63 20.24
N THR A 370 -22.73 -4.90 19.18
CA THR A 370 -21.75 -4.23 18.32
C THR A 370 -21.30 -2.92 18.97
N ILE A 371 -20.37 -3.04 19.92
CA ILE A 371 -19.99 -1.95 20.83
C ILE A 371 -18.55 -1.48 20.75
N ASN A 372 -17.74 -2.07 19.87
CA ASN A 372 -16.30 -1.84 19.85
C ASN A 372 -15.78 -1.23 18.55
N ILE A 373 -16.66 -0.93 17.60
CA ILE A 373 -16.27 -0.27 16.35
C ILE A 373 -15.83 1.15 16.68
N ILE A 374 -14.60 1.49 16.30
CA ILE A 374 -13.96 2.80 16.54
C ILE A 374 -13.60 3.52 15.24
N GLU A 375 -13.44 2.80 14.13
CA GLU A 375 -13.02 3.35 12.84
C GLU A 375 -13.87 2.75 11.71
N ILE A 376 -14.40 3.64 10.87
CA ILE A 376 -15.10 3.29 9.63
C ILE A 376 -14.41 4.06 8.50
N ALA A 377 -13.96 3.33 7.48
CA ALA A 377 -13.38 3.89 6.28
C ALA A 377 -14.13 3.38 5.03
N ILE A 378 -14.56 4.29 4.17
CA ILE A 378 -15.26 3.99 2.91
C ILE A 378 -14.54 4.74 1.78
N GLU A 379 -14.11 4.00 0.76
CA GLU A 379 -13.38 4.55 -0.39
C GLU A 379 -13.95 3.99 -1.70
N GLY A 380 -14.21 4.87 -2.68
CA GLY A 380 -14.65 4.47 -4.03
C GLY A 380 -15.95 3.68 -3.99
N CYS A 381 -16.96 4.18 -3.28
CA CYS A 381 -18.20 3.45 -3.02
C CYS A 381 -19.43 4.19 -3.55
N ASN A 382 -20.28 3.49 -4.31
CA ASN A 382 -21.47 4.14 -4.88
C ASN A 382 -22.58 4.34 -3.83
N TYR A 383 -22.98 3.25 -3.17
CA TYR A 383 -24.07 3.26 -2.20
C TYR A 383 -23.67 2.47 -0.97
N CYS A 384 -23.69 3.12 0.20
CA CYS A 384 -23.42 2.45 1.46
C CYS A 384 -24.39 2.87 2.56
N SER A 385 -24.88 1.90 3.34
CA SER A 385 -25.70 2.15 4.52
C SER A 385 -25.10 1.49 5.74
N ILE A 386 -24.85 2.28 6.79
CA ILE A 386 -24.31 1.79 8.06
C ILE A 386 -25.25 2.18 9.20
N GLU A 387 -25.74 1.17 9.92
CA GLU A 387 -26.57 1.33 11.11
C GLU A 387 -25.88 0.70 12.32
N LEU A 388 -25.50 1.53 13.31
CA LEU A 388 -24.87 1.06 14.54
C LEU A 388 -25.53 1.71 15.75
N LYS A 389 -26.14 0.90 16.62
CA LYS A 389 -26.84 1.40 17.82
C LYS A 389 -25.91 1.97 18.89
N PHE A 390 -24.78 1.30 19.18
CA PHE A 390 -23.98 1.55 20.37
C PHE A 390 -22.47 1.42 20.15
N SER A 391 -21.87 2.15 19.20
CA SER A 391 -20.41 2.09 18.99
C SER A 391 -19.69 3.42 19.30
N PRO A 392 -18.53 3.41 19.98
CA PRO A 392 -17.75 4.59 20.29
C PRO A 392 -16.90 5.01 19.08
N ILE A 393 -17.56 5.35 17.97
CA ILE A 393 -16.88 5.76 16.74
C ILE A 393 -15.97 6.95 17.03
N GLU A 394 -14.67 6.76 16.83
CA GLU A 394 -13.63 7.78 17.00
C GLU A 394 -13.21 8.39 15.65
N SER A 395 -13.36 7.64 14.55
CA SER A 395 -12.92 8.04 13.21
C SER A 395 -13.91 7.62 12.13
N VAL A 396 -14.27 8.55 11.25
CA VAL A 396 -15.02 8.29 10.00
C VAL A 396 -14.25 8.91 8.85
N ILE A 397 -13.95 8.10 7.83
CA ILE A 397 -13.21 8.50 6.63
C ILE A 397 -14.02 8.10 5.41
N LEU A 398 -14.38 9.07 4.58
CA LEU A 398 -15.10 8.88 3.32
C LEU A 398 -14.30 9.50 2.18
N GLN A 399 -14.10 8.73 1.11
CA GLN A 399 -13.39 9.20 -0.07
C GLN A 399 -14.07 8.66 -1.33
N ASP A 400 -14.36 9.54 -2.28
CA ASP A 400 -14.96 9.14 -3.56
C ASP A 400 -16.25 8.30 -3.36
N VAL A 401 -17.12 8.77 -2.47
CA VAL A 401 -18.38 8.11 -2.13
C VAL A 401 -19.55 8.83 -2.79
N GLU A 402 -20.36 8.13 -3.58
CA GLU A 402 -21.50 8.76 -4.27
C GLU A 402 -22.70 8.99 -3.35
N GLU A 403 -23.00 8.05 -2.46
CA GLU A 403 -24.08 8.16 -1.49
C GLU A 403 -23.79 7.29 -0.27
N VAL A 404 -23.95 7.86 0.92
CA VAL A 404 -23.82 7.10 2.17
C VAL A 404 -24.80 7.57 3.22
N THR A 405 -25.44 6.61 3.88
CA THR A 405 -26.28 6.87 5.06
C THR A 405 -25.65 6.22 6.29
N MET A 406 -25.35 7.03 7.31
CA MET A 406 -24.80 6.56 8.58
C MET A 406 -25.75 6.87 9.74
N ASN A 407 -26.54 5.87 10.13
CA ASN A 407 -27.32 5.90 11.36
C ASN A 407 -26.47 5.43 12.55
N ILE A 408 -25.56 6.31 12.99
CA ILE A 408 -24.62 6.02 14.08
C ILE A 408 -24.55 7.20 15.03
N LYS A 409 -24.50 6.95 16.34
CA LYS A 409 -24.23 8.00 17.33
C LYS A 409 -22.74 8.32 17.37
N MET A 410 -22.37 9.55 17.03
CA MET A 410 -20.97 10.00 16.91
C MET A 410 -20.48 10.80 18.12
N GLU A 411 -20.82 10.37 19.34
CA GLU A 411 -20.49 11.12 20.57
C GLU A 411 -18.99 11.09 20.93
N SER A 412 -18.27 10.04 20.52
CA SER A 412 -16.83 9.84 20.78
C SER A 412 -15.94 10.23 19.61
N LEU A 413 -16.50 10.85 18.58
CA LEU A 413 -15.81 11.18 17.35
C LEU A 413 -14.62 12.10 17.65
N LYS A 414 -13.48 11.84 17.02
CA LYS A 414 -12.25 12.65 17.10
C LYS A 414 -11.82 13.12 15.72
N GLU A 415 -12.10 12.33 14.70
CA GLU A 415 -11.63 12.48 13.33
C GLU A 415 -12.78 12.25 12.34
N PHE A 416 -13.00 13.21 11.44
CA PHE A 416 -14.08 13.21 10.46
C PHE A 416 -13.58 13.73 9.12
N VAL A 417 -13.37 12.83 8.17
CA VAL A 417 -12.77 13.12 6.86
C VAL A 417 -13.76 12.75 5.77
N ILE A 418 -14.09 13.69 4.88
CA ILE A 418 -14.94 13.49 3.71
C ILE A 418 -14.25 14.15 2.50
N MET A 419 -13.93 13.36 1.48
CA MET A 419 -13.23 13.85 0.29
C MET A 419 -13.93 13.38 -0.96
N ALA A 420 -14.13 14.28 -1.92
CA ALA A 420 -14.73 13.97 -3.22
C ALA A 420 -16.05 13.16 -3.12
N SER A 421 -16.85 13.40 -2.08
CA SER A 421 -18.05 12.60 -1.79
C SER A 421 -19.32 13.45 -1.91
N ARG A 422 -20.43 12.83 -2.29
CA ARG A 422 -21.75 13.49 -2.38
C ARG A 422 -22.82 12.70 -1.64
N ASN A 423 -24.01 13.28 -1.45
CA ASN A 423 -25.16 12.64 -0.78
C ASN A 423 -24.79 11.87 0.51
N CYS A 424 -24.11 12.54 1.43
CA CYS A 424 -23.70 11.91 2.68
C CYS A 424 -24.65 12.32 3.82
N TYR A 425 -25.29 11.35 4.45
CA TYR A 425 -26.31 11.56 5.48
C TYR A 425 -25.85 11.00 6.83
N PHE A 426 -25.88 11.84 7.86
CA PHE A 426 -25.41 11.49 9.20
C PHE A 426 -26.40 11.88 10.29
N ASN A 427 -26.31 11.22 11.44
CA ASN A 427 -26.87 11.74 12.68
C ASN A 427 -26.19 13.07 13.09
N PRO A 428 -26.86 13.92 13.88
CA PRO A 428 -26.33 15.23 14.24
C PRO A 428 -25.05 15.09 15.08
N VAL A 429 -24.00 15.82 14.68
CA VAL A 429 -22.71 15.83 15.36
C VAL A 429 -22.17 17.26 15.46
N SER A 430 -21.49 17.59 16.54
CA SER A 430 -20.83 18.88 16.69
C SER A 430 -19.36 18.78 16.29
N PHE A 431 -18.90 19.67 15.42
CA PHE A 431 -17.48 19.74 15.05
C PHE A 431 -16.59 20.44 16.09
N LYS A 432 -17.12 20.71 17.28
CA LYS A 432 -16.35 21.37 18.35
C LYS A 432 -15.27 20.42 18.85
N ASN A 433 -14.01 20.87 18.78
CA ASN A 433 -12.81 20.10 19.16
C ASN A 433 -12.56 18.84 18.31
N LEU A 434 -13.18 18.73 17.12
CA LEU A 434 -12.94 17.64 16.19
C LEU A 434 -11.86 18.00 15.19
N PHE A 435 -11.12 16.97 14.76
CA PHE A 435 -10.36 17.03 13.53
C PHE A 435 -11.32 16.81 12.36
N VAL A 436 -11.48 17.82 11.50
CA VAL A 436 -12.40 17.74 10.37
C VAL A 436 -11.68 18.13 9.09
N GLN A 437 -11.82 17.31 8.05
CA GLN A 437 -11.40 17.61 6.69
C GLN A 437 -12.57 17.32 5.75
N ILE A 438 -13.10 18.35 5.09
CA ILE A 438 -14.12 18.18 4.05
C ILE A 438 -13.60 18.86 2.80
N GLU A 439 -13.45 18.12 1.70
CA GLU A 439 -12.92 18.62 0.44
C GLU A 439 -13.74 18.13 -0.75
N GLU A 440 -14.00 19.00 -1.72
CA GLU A 440 -14.63 18.63 -3.01
C GLU A 440 -15.92 17.82 -2.83
N SER A 441 -16.66 18.11 -1.76
CA SER A 441 -17.82 17.33 -1.37
C SER A 441 -19.07 18.20 -1.39
N SER A 442 -20.22 17.60 -1.67
CA SER A 442 -21.50 18.29 -1.76
C SER A 442 -22.60 17.49 -1.05
N GLU A 443 -23.71 18.16 -0.72
CA GLU A 443 -24.92 17.48 -0.23
C GLU A 443 -24.68 16.66 1.07
N ILE A 444 -23.84 17.20 1.96
CA ILE A 444 -23.56 16.59 3.26
C ILE A 444 -24.61 17.04 4.27
N SER A 445 -25.47 16.14 4.71
CA SER A 445 -26.61 16.47 5.58
C SER A 445 -26.49 15.84 6.95
N PHE A 446 -26.91 16.57 7.98
CA PHE A 446 -26.98 16.07 9.35
C PHE A 446 -28.38 16.28 9.89
N TYR A 447 -29.05 15.20 10.31
CA TYR A 447 -30.42 15.24 10.79
C TYR A 447 -30.69 14.08 11.73
N ASN A 448 -31.78 14.14 12.49
CA ASN A 448 -32.16 13.04 13.37
C ASN A 448 -32.80 11.91 12.55
N ILE A 449 -32.01 10.88 12.22
CA ILE A 449 -32.49 9.74 11.41
C ILE A 449 -33.69 9.04 12.07
N ASP A 450 -33.76 8.97 13.40
CA ASP A 450 -34.90 8.35 14.10
C ASP A 450 -36.23 9.06 13.80
N LYS A 451 -36.20 10.37 13.53
CA LYS A 451 -37.40 11.11 13.09
C LYS A 451 -37.77 10.78 11.65
N ILE A 452 -36.78 10.63 10.77
CA ILE A 452 -37.01 10.41 9.34
C ILE A 452 -37.52 9.01 9.06
N ASN A 453 -37.02 8.01 9.78
CA ASN A 453 -37.57 6.65 9.71
C ASN A 453 -39.04 6.55 10.15
N GLN A 454 -39.62 7.63 10.71
CA GLN A 454 -41.03 7.73 11.06
C GLN A 454 -41.84 8.55 10.05
N LEU A 455 -41.19 9.22 9.09
CA LEU A 455 -41.85 9.93 8.01
C LEU A 455 -42.35 8.92 6.94
N PRO A 456 -43.47 9.20 6.26
CA PRO A 456 -43.89 8.43 5.08
C PRO A 456 -42.81 8.49 3.98
N GLU A 457 -42.64 7.40 3.21
CA GLU A 457 -41.63 7.28 2.13
C GLU A 457 -41.69 8.42 1.09
N ASP A 458 -42.85 9.05 0.90
CA ASP A 458 -43.07 10.13 -0.08
C ASP A 458 -42.88 11.54 0.49
N GLN A 459 -42.49 11.68 1.76
CA GLN A 459 -42.35 12.99 2.41
C GLN A 459 -40.88 13.42 2.48
N ASP A 460 -40.55 14.50 1.76
CA ASP A 460 -39.23 15.13 1.80
C ASP A 460 -38.89 15.62 3.22
N ILE A 461 -37.60 15.59 3.56
CA ILE A 461 -37.09 16.14 4.82
C ILE A 461 -37.26 17.66 4.78
N ASP A 462 -38.01 18.21 5.73
CA ASP A 462 -38.13 19.65 5.88
C ASP A 462 -36.76 20.27 6.25
N ASP A 463 -36.39 21.38 5.62
CA ASP A 463 -35.14 22.10 5.89
C ASP A 463 -34.95 22.45 7.38
N GLU A 464 -36.04 22.52 8.16
CA GLU A 464 -36.03 22.80 9.60
C GLU A 464 -35.43 21.66 10.45
N ASP A 465 -35.39 20.42 9.94
CA ASP A 465 -34.81 19.27 10.64
C ASP A 465 -33.29 19.10 10.36
N LEU A 466 -32.73 19.90 9.44
CA LEU A 466 -31.31 19.89 9.10
C LEU A 466 -30.49 20.70 10.11
N ILE A 467 -29.45 20.09 10.66
CA ILE A 467 -28.63 20.65 11.75
C ILE A 467 -27.23 20.94 11.22
N SER A 468 -26.76 22.18 11.39
CA SER A 468 -25.37 22.50 11.09
C SER A 468 -24.42 21.93 12.16
N PRO A 469 -23.37 21.18 11.78
CA PRO A 469 -22.35 20.73 12.73
C PRO A 469 -21.51 21.89 13.30
N LEU A 470 -21.63 23.08 12.69
CA LEU A 470 -20.97 24.34 13.08
C LEU A 470 -21.91 25.32 13.80
N GLN A 471 -23.10 24.89 14.23
CA GLN A 471 -24.07 25.76 14.92
C GLN A 471 -23.49 26.44 16.17
N TYR A 472 -22.54 25.78 16.86
CA TYR A 472 -21.84 26.35 18.02
C TYR A 472 -21.01 27.61 17.71
N CYS A 473 -20.74 27.87 16.44
CA CYS A 473 -20.10 29.09 15.93
C CYS A 473 -21.06 30.03 15.19
N GLY A 474 -22.38 29.81 15.30
CA GLY A 474 -23.41 30.63 14.66
C GLY A 474 -23.52 30.43 13.14
N VAL A 475 -23.08 29.27 12.63
CA VAL A 475 -23.24 28.89 11.21
C VAL A 475 -24.48 28.01 11.10
N ASP A 476 -25.50 28.46 10.37
CA ASP A 476 -26.67 27.63 10.04
C ASP A 476 -26.37 26.61 8.93
N TYR A 477 -27.34 25.75 8.63
CA TYR A 477 -27.14 24.65 7.68
C TYR A 477 -26.91 25.15 6.25
N ILE A 478 -27.65 26.16 5.80
CA ILE A 478 -27.51 26.74 4.45
C ILE A 478 -26.10 27.28 4.26
N LYS A 479 -25.61 28.08 5.22
CA LYS A 479 -24.24 28.60 5.18
C LYS A 479 -23.20 27.50 5.31
N PHE A 480 -23.47 26.43 6.05
CA PHE A 480 -22.59 25.26 6.11
C PHE A 480 -22.45 24.61 4.72
N GLN A 481 -23.55 24.42 3.99
CA GLN A 481 -23.54 23.89 2.61
C GLN A 481 -22.67 24.76 1.68
N GLU A 482 -22.76 26.09 1.78
CA GLU A 482 -21.92 27.00 1.00
C GLU A 482 -20.41 26.86 1.33
N ILE A 483 -20.08 26.58 2.59
CA ILE A 483 -18.68 26.46 3.03
C ILE A 483 -18.06 25.14 2.54
N ILE A 484 -18.79 24.02 2.64
CA ILE A 484 -18.26 22.69 2.26
C ILE A 484 -17.98 22.57 0.75
N GLN A 485 -18.62 23.37 -0.10
CA GLN A 485 -18.33 23.45 -1.54
C GLN A 485 -16.88 23.87 -1.85
N ASN A 486 -16.16 24.41 -0.86
CA ASN A 486 -14.75 24.73 -0.98
C ASN A 486 -13.90 23.63 -0.29
N CYS A 487 -13.38 23.94 0.89
CA CYS A 487 -12.71 23.00 1.80
C CYS A 487 -12.94 23.45 3.25
N ILE A 488 -13.17 22.52 4.16
CA ILE A 488 -13.19 22.74 5.61
C ILE A 488 -12.01 21.99 6.22
N PHE A 489 -11.23 22.71 7.02
CA PHE A 489 -10.14 22.15 7.83
C PHE A 489 -10.33 22.60 9.27
N LEU A 490 -10.48 21.67 10.21
CA LEU A 490 -10.56 21.94 11.65
C LEU A 490 -9.55 21.10 12.43
N PRO A 491 -8.93 21.67 13.47
CA PRO A 491 -9.06 23.07 13.92
C PRO A 491 -8.31 24.04 12.98
N SER A 492 -8.97 25.13 12.56
CA SER A 492 -8.34 26.21 11.80
C SER A 492 -8.82 27.57 12.29
N LEU A 493 -7.92 28.32 12.94
CA LEU A 493 -8.16 29.72 13.33
C LEU A 493 -8.52 30.58 12.12
N GLN A 494 -7.90 30.30 10.97
CA GLN A 494 -8.13 31.01 9.73
C GLN A 494 -9.55 30.80 9.19
N LEU A 495 -10.13 29.60 9.32
CA LEU A 495 -11.49 29.34 8.84
C LEU A 495 -12.49 30.28 9.51
N PHE A 496 -12.43 30.41 10.84
CA PHE A 496 -13.34 31.30 11.59
C PHE A 496 -13.18 32.77 11.23
N THR A 497 -11.94 33.24 11.09
CA THR A 497 -11.68 34.61 10.63
C THR A 497 -12.19 34.81 9.20
N LYS A 498 -11.98 33.84 8.30
CA LYS A 498 -12.37 33.93 6.89
C LYS A 498 -13.89 33.84 6.69
N MET A 499 -14.63 33.05 7.50
CA MET A 499 -16.10 32.93 7.47
C MET A 499 -16.84 34.26 7.73
N SER A 500 -16.17 35.24 8.30
CA SER A 500 -16.70 36.60 8.51
C SER A 500 -16.57 37.49 7.27
N SER A 501 -15.79 37.06 6.26
CA SER A 501 -15.55 37.80 5.01
C SER A 501 -16.12 37.02 3.81
N ASN A 502 -16.97 37.63 2.98
CA ASN A 502 -17.54 37.01 1.76
C ASN A 502 -16.50 36.72 0.65
N LYS A 503 -15.22 36.47 0.99
CA LYS A 503 -14.09 36.32 0.07
C LYS A 503 -13.44 34.93 0.11
N TYR A 504 -14.04 33.94 0.78
CA TYR A 504 -13.44 32.60 0.96
C TYR A 504 -12.98 31.97 -0.36
N ASN A 505 -13.83 32.00 -1.39
CA ASN A 505 -13.58 31.37 -2.69
C ASN A 505 -12.42 31.99 -3.50
N LYS A 506 -11.85 33.13 -3.04
CA LYS A 506 -10.73 33.81 -3.71
C LYS A 506 -9.37 33.52 -3.06
N LEU A 507 -9.32 32.57 -2.13
CA LEU A 507 -8.12 32.25 -1.37
C LEU A 507 -7.53 30.92 -1.83
N PHE A 508 -6.23 30.91 -2.07
CA PHE A 508 -5.44 29.70 -2.19
C PHE A 508 -4.95 29.29 -0.80
N GLN A 509 -5.05 28.01 -0.54
CA GLN A 509 -4.46 27.35 0.61
C GLN A 509 -4.01 25.97 0.14
N VAL A 510 -2.81 25.55 0.56
CA VAL A 510 -2.38 24.17 0.33
C VAL A 510 -3.35 23.26 1.08
N ARG A 511 -3.97 22.32 0.36
CA ARG A 511 -4.88 21.36 0.96
C ARG A 511 -4.11 20.47 1.92
N TRP A 512 -4.80 19.95 2.94
CA TRP A 512 -4.13 19.03 3.84
C TRP A 512 -3.75 17.77 3.09
N PHE A 513 -2.58 17.25 3.43
CA PHE A 513 -2.08 16.04 2.80
C PHE A 513 -2.96 14.90 3.28
N TYR A 514 -3.72 14.31 2.36
CA TYR A 514 -4.49 13.12 2.63
C TYR A 514 -3.63 11.88 2.35
N VAL A 515 -3.97 10.79 3.01
CA VAL A 515 -3.21 9.54 2.98
C VAL A 515 -4.01 8.54 2.16
N SER A 516 -3.42 7.98 1.11
CA SER A 516 -4.06 6.91 0.32
C SER A 516 -3.90 5.52 0.93
N CYS A 517 -3.65 5.41 2.24
CA CYS A 517 -3.43 4.13 2.92
C CYS A 517 -3.77 4.19 4.41
N SER A 518 -4.19 3.05 4.97
CA SER A 518 -4.56 2.92 6.39
C SER A 518 -3.36 2.93 7.35
N ARG A 519 -2.13 2.89 6.83
CA ARG A 519 -0.89 2.72 7.62
C ARG A 519 -0.37 4.02 8.20
N VAL A 520 -0.73 5.15 7.60
CA VAL A 520 -0.31 6.49 8.00
C VAL A 520 -1.53 7.27 8.46
N GLN A 521 -1.39 8.00 9.55
CA GLN A 521 -2.41 8.90 10.06
C GLN A 521 -1.99 10.33 9.78
N SER A 522 -2.88 11.10 9.15
CA SER A 522 -2.76 12.54 8.99
C SER A 522 -3.70 13.24 9.97
N ARG A 523 -3.15 14.03 10.88
CA ARG A 523 -3.89 14.86 11.84
C ARG A 523 -3.44 16.30 11.70
N GLY A 524 -3.93 16.93 10.64
CA GLY A 524 -3.76 18.34 10.35
C GLY A 524 -2.35 18.58 9.87
N THR A 525 -1.54 19.19 10.73
CA THR A 525 -0.13 19.43 10.43
C THR A 525 0.75 18.23 10.75
N GLU A 526 0.24 17.23 11.47
CA GLU A 526 1.03 16.11 11.95
C GLU A 526 0.74 14.84 11.17
N ILE A 527 1.79 14.21 10.64
CA ILE A 527 1.73 12.91 9.98
C ILE A 527 2.46 11.89 10.84
N ARG A 528 1.82 10.78 11.19
CA ARG A 528 2.39 9.70 12.02
C ARG A 528 2.15 8.32 11.42
N LEU A 529 3.05 7.40 11.72
CA LEU A 529 2.87 5.98 11.37
C LEU A 529 1.91 5.31 12.38
N LYS A 530 0.80 4.69 11.91
CA LYS A 530 -0.15 3.94 12.77
C LYS A 530 0.40 2.56 13.15
N LYS A 531 0.97 1.84 12.18
CA LYS A 531 1.51 0.47 12.33
C LYS A 531 2.89 0.37 11.66
N GLN A 532 3.83 -0.33 12.30
CA GLN A 532 5.14 -0.61 11.70
C GLN A 532 4.94 -1.58 10.51
N ILE A 533 5.50 -1.26 9.35
CA ILE A 533 5.22 -1.93 8.07
C ILE A 533 6.42 -2.81 7.69
N SER A 534 6.18 -3.84 6.87
CA SER A 534 7.20 -4.47 6.02
C SER A 534 7.83 -3.42 5.09
N SER A 535 9.14 -3.23 5.19
CA SER A 535 9.90 -2.11 4.61
C SER A 535 9.82 -1.78 3.12
N TRP A 536 9.24 -2.63 2.27
CA TRP A 536 9.18 -2.39 0.82
C TRP A 536 8.03 -1.47 0.40
N LEU A 537 6.99 -1.28 1.22
CA LEU A 537 5.84 -0.45 0.85
C LEU A 537 6.09 1.03 1.15
N ILE A 538 5.89 1.87 0.14
CA ILE A 538 6.00 3.32 0.20
C ILE A 538 4.60 3.90 0.33
N ASN A 539 4.39 4.68 1.38
CA ASN A 539 3.15 5.41 1.61
C ASN A 539 3.26 6.78 0.94
N THR A 540 2.33 7.12 0.05
CA THR A 540 2.32 8.44 -0.57
C THR A 540 1.14 9.25 -0.05
N LEU A 541 1.42 10.50 0.31
CA LEU A 541 0.41 11.49 0.66
C LEU A 541 0.27 12.48 -0.49
N PHE A 542 -0.95 12.94 -0.73
CA PHE A 542 -1.25 13.89 -1.78
C PHE A 542 -1.94 15.13 -1.22
N SER A 543 -1.63 16.29 -1.80
CA SER A 543 -2.40 17.53 -1.65
C SER A 543 -2.85 17.94 -3.04
N SER A 544 -4.11 17.66 -3.36
CA SER A 544 -4.72 17.91 -4.66
C SER A 544 -4.83 19.39 -4.98
N ASN A 545 -4.96 19.72 -6.27
CA ASN A 545 -5.13 21.07 -6.78
C ASN A 545 -4.04 22.04 -6.29
N PHE A 546 -2.82 21.54 -6.15
CA PHE A 546 -1.68 22.35 -5.76
C PHE A 546 -1.42 23.45 -6.79
N TYR A 547 -1.65 23.20 -8.08
CA TYR A 547 -1.81 24.17 -9.18
C TYR A 547 -2.76 23.65 -10.26
N ASN A 548 -3.61 24.54 -10.80
CA ASN A 548 -4.39 24.29 -12.01
C ASN A 548 -4.30 25.51 -12.92
N LYS A 549 -4.18 25.27 -14.23
CA LYS A 549 -4.17 26.31 -15.25
C LYS A 549 -5.45 27.14 -15.19
N GLY A 550 -5.31 28.46 -15.09
CA GLY A 550 -6.42 29.39 -14.92
C GLY A 550 -6.72 29.76 -13.46
N ASP A 551 -6.07 29.13 -12.49
CA ASP A 551 -6.21 29.41 -11.06
C ASP A 551 -5.21 30.49 -10.56
N ASP A 552 -4.77 31.37 -11.45
CA ASP A 552 -3.69 32.35 -11.20
C ASP A 552 -4.14 33.60 -10.42
N ARG A 553 -5.45 33.71 -10.12
CA ARG A 553 -6.07 34.90 -9.53
C ARG A 553 -6.49 34.74 -8.07
N LYS A 554 -6.02 33.69 -7.40
CA LYS A 554 -6.25 33.50 -5.97
C LYS A 554 -5.28 34.34 -5.14
N ASN A 555 -5.67 34.64 -3.92
CA ASN A 555 -4.82 35.30 -2.92
C ASN A 555 -4.37 34.27 -1.88
N MET A 556 -3.22 34.44 -1.26
CA MET A 556 -2.78 33.61 -0.13
C MET A 556 -2.57 34.46 1.13
N TYR A 557 -2.71 33.83 2.28
CA TYR A 557 -2.31 34.42 3.56
C TYR A 557 -0.85 34.06 3.86
N LEU A 558 -0.07 35.06 4.21
CA LEU A 558 1.29 34.90 4.72
C LEU A 558 1.33 35.30 6.18
N VAL A 559 1.80 34.38 7.03
CA VAL A 559 2.07 34.62 8.45
C VAL A 559 3.54 34.97 8.60
N PHE A 560 3.84 36.11 9.23
CA PHE A 560 5.22 36.56 9.46
C PHE A 560 5.73 36.11 10.85
N PRO A 561 7.05 36.04 11.08
CA PRO A 561 7.62 35.63 12.37
C PRO A 561 7.17 36.43 13.60
N ASN A 562 6.67 37.66 13.40
CA ASN A 562 6.10 38.51 14.44
C ASN A 562 4.60 38.23 14.71
N GLY A 563 4.02 37.22 14.07
CA GLY A 563 2.59 36.88 14.16
C GLY A 563 1.66 37.76 13.31
N THR A 564 2.19 38.72 12.55
CA THR A 564 1.34 39.52 11.64
C THR A 564 0.99 38.75 10.39
N GLU A 565 -0.19 39.00 9.85
CA GLU A 565 -0.70 38.35 8.64
C GLU A 565 -0.84 39.35 7.50
N LYS A 566 -0.56 38.91 6.26
CA LYS A 566 -0.79 39.71 5.05
C LYS A 566 -1.42 38.85 3.95
N ILE A 567 -2.37 39.44 3.23
CA ILE A 567 -2.94 38.85 2.02
C ILE A 567 -2.14 39.36 0.81
N VAL A 568 -1.68 38.44 -0.03
CA VAL A 568 -0.96 38.72 -1.28
C VAL A 568 -1.51 37.86 -2.42
N ASP A 569 -1.19 38.18 -3.68
CA ASP A 569 -1.54 37.30 -4.79
C ASP A 569 -0.80 35.97 -4.66
N SER A 570 -1.49 34.86 -4.92
CA SER A 570 -0.96 33.50 -4.77
C SER A 570 -0.14 33.07 -5.99
N THR A 571 0.81 33.91 -6.42
CA THR A 571 1.73 33.57 -7.52
C THR A 571 2.70 32.45 -7.13
N ILE A 572 2.89 32.23 -5.83
CA ILE A 572 3.72 31.16 -5.28
C ILE A 572 2.83 30.24 -4.44
N ARG A 573 2.86 28.96 -4.77
CA ARG A 573 2.21 27.87 -4.02
C ARG A 573 3.31 27.10 -3.30
N TYR A 574 3.23 26.93 -1.98
CA TYR A 574 4.36 26.42 -1.20
C TYR A 574 3.93 25.79 0.12
N PHE A 575 4.64 24.74 0.54
CA PHE A 575 4.53 24.11 1.85
C PHE A 575 5.91 23.72 2.39
N GLU A 576 6.03 23.53 3.71
CA GLU A 576 7.25 23.02 4.36
C GLU A 576 6.97 21.78 5.18
N VAL A 577 7.91 20.83 5.15
CA VAL A 577 7.92 19.64 5.98
C VAL A 577 9.09 19.72 6.95
N THR A 578 8.78 19.64 8.24
CA THR A 578 9.76 19.54 9.31
C THR A 578 10.01 18.07 9.63
N VAL A 579 11.26 17.65 9.50
CA VAL A 579 11.74 16.30 9.80
C VAL A 579 12.65 16.37 11.03
N LYS A 580 12.30 15.66 12.11
CA LYS A 580 13.09 15.61 13.37
C LYS A 580 13.68 14.23 13.67
N HIS A 581 13.18 13.23 12.97
CA HIS A 581 13.55 11.83 13.13
C HIS A 581 14.28 11.37 11.89
N GLN A 582 14.96 10.25 12.03
CA GLN A 582 15.39 9.55 10.84
C GLN A 582 14.18 9.18 9.99
N SER A 583 14.26 9.54 8.71
CA SER A 583 13.26 9.16 7.73
C SER A 583 13.89 8.64 6.44
N LEU A 584 13.10 7.96 5.61
CA LEU A 584 13.36 7.67 4.21
C LEU A 584 12.14 8.17 3.42
N MET A 585 12.34 9.26 2.69
CA MET A 585 11.25 10.02 2.08
C MET A 585 11.68 10.87 0.88
N SER A 586 10.68 11.22 0.07
CA SER A 586 10.78 12.20 -1.01
C SER A 586 9.63 13.20 -0.90
N ILE A 587 9.89 14.49 -1.13
CA ILE A 587 8.84 15.51 -1.30
C ILE A 587 8.86 16.03 -2.73
N GLY A 588 7.71 16.34 -3.28
CA GLY A 588 7.66 16.73 -4.69
C GLY A 588 6.30 17.15 -5.18
N ILE A 589 6.20 17.12 -6.50
CA ILE A 589 4.96 17.35 -7.23
C ILE A 589 4.75 16.26 -8.27
N ILE A 590 3.48 16.08 -8.64
CA ILE A 590 3.04 15.13 -9.65
C ILE A 590 2.12 15.82 -10.67
N HIS A 591 2.04 15.27 -11.87
CA HIS A 591 1.06 15.70 -12.86
C HIS A 591 -0.32 15.12 -12.53
N SER A 592 -1.30 15.96 -12.19
CA SER A 592 -2.58 15.54 -11.60
C SER A 592 -3.35 14.46 -12.40
N THR A 593 -3.24 14.46 -13.73
CA THR A 593 -3.99 13.52 -14.59
C THR A 593 -3.16 12.44 -15.28
N LYS A 594 -1.83 12.48 -15.17
CA LYS A 594 -0.93 11.54 -15.88
C LYS A 594 -0.08 10.71 -14.95
N PHE A 595 -0.02 11.09 -13.68
CA PHE A 595 0.69 10.33 -12.67
C PHE A 595 -0.05 9.02 -12.41
N GLU A 596 0.69 7.91 -12.49
CA GLU A 596 0.21 6.58 -12.13
C GLU A 596 0.92 6.19 -10.84
N TYR A 597 0.15 5.94 -9.79
CA TYR A 597 0.69 5.63 -8.47
C TYR A 597 1.38 4.25 -8.47
N ASP A 598 2.54 4.17 -7.85
CA ASP A 598 3.28 2.93 -7.59
C ASP A 598 3.69 2.91 -6.12
N GLU A 599 3.23 1.90 -5.38
CA GLU A 599 3.50 1.75 -3.95
C GLU A 599 4.92 1.25 -3.62
N THR A 600 5.74 0.98 -4.64
CA THR A 600 7.12 0.52 -4.49
C THR A 600 8.15 1.59 -4.83
N GLU A 601 7.69 2.74 -5.35
CA GLU A 601 8.56 3.85 -5.74
C GLU A 601 8.27 5.19 -5.03
N TYR A 602 9.32 5.98 -4.82
CA TYR A 602 9.19 7.34 -4.29
C TYR A 602 8.80 8.33 -5.39
N ILE A 603 8.06 9.38 -5.04
CA ILE A 603 7.92 10.56 -5.89
C ILE A 603 9.30 11.04 -6.37
N GLY A 604 9.39 11.31 -7.67
CA GLY A 604 10.63 11.61 -8.39
C GLY A 604 11.19 10.41 -9.15
N ASN A 605 10.94 9.17 -8.71
CA ASN A 605 11.32 7.97 -9.47
C ASN A 605 10.22 7.56 -10.46
N ILE A 606 8.96 7.79 -10.10
CA ILE A 606 7.80 7.49 -10.93
C ILE A 606 7.67 8.49 -12.08
N LYS A 607 7.28 8.04 -13.26
CA LYS A 607 7.02 8.91 -14.41
C LYS A 607 6.00 10.00 -14.08
N TYR A 608 6.16 11.17 -14.70
CA TYR A 608 5.31 12.36 -14.45
C TYR A 608 5.34 12.87 -13.00
N SER A 609 6.46 12.64 -12.30
CA SER A 609 6.72 13.19 -10.98
C SER A 609 8.10 13.85 -10.92
N ILE A 610 8.27 14.82 -10.01
CA ILE A 610 9.56 15.41 -9.66
C ILE A 610 9.67 15.44 -8.15
N GLY A 611 10.70 14.80 -7.60
CA GLY A 611 10.84 14.59 -6.16
C GLY A 611 12.24 14.79 -5.63
N TYR A 612 12.33 15.30 -4.41
CA TYR A 612 13.57 15.57 -3.70
C TYR A 612 13.79 14.53 -2.58
N MET A 613 14.68 13.57 -2.85
CA MET A 613 14.95 12.41 -2.00
C MET A 613 15.90 12.74 -0.86
N ASN A 614 15.58 12.28 0.35
CA ASN A 614 16.26 12.70 1.57
C ASN A 614 17.63 12.05 1.80
N ASP A 615 17.79 10.78 1.47
CA ASP A 615 18.95 9.97 1.84
C ASP A 615 20.19 10.31 0.99
N SER A 616 19.96 10.56 -0.29
CA SER A 616 20.95 10.94 -1.29
C SER A 616 21.05 12.45 -1.46
N GLY A 617 20.01 13.19 -1.10
CA GLY A 617 19.88 14.61 -1.43
C GLY A 617 19.67 14.86 -2.92
N ASN A 618 19.29 13.84 -3.70
CA ASN A 618 19.08 13.99 -5.14
C ASN A 618 17.65 14.45 -5.46
N VAL A 619 17.51 15.24 -6.51
CA VAL A 619 16.25 15.54 -7.17
C VAL A 619 16.11 14.62 -8.38
N TYR A 620 15.02 13.87 -8.43
CA TYR A 620 14.69 12.93 -9.50
C TYR A 620 13.51 13.45 -10.34
N GLU A 621 13.48 13.11 -11.64
CA GLU A 621 12.49 13.58 -12.63
C GLU A 621 11.81 12.44 -13.41
N GLY A 622 11.26 11.48 -12.68
CA GLY A 622 10.73 10.24 -13.23
C GLY A 622 11.80 9.33 -13.83
N ASP A 623 11.44 8.08 -14.04
CA ASP A 623 12.28 7.03 -14.62
C ASP A 623 13.67 6.94 -13.96
N HIS A 624 13.73 7.12 -12.63
CA HIS A 624 14.95 7.19 -11.81
C HIS A 624 16.02 8.20 -12.28
N LYS A 625 15.64 9.18 -13.09
CA LYS A 625 16.58 10.13 -13.67
C LYS A 625 16.96 11.21 -12.65
N ILE A 626 18.23 11.20 -12.23
CA ILE A 626 18.80 12.26 -11.38
C ILE A 626 18.96 13.54 -12.20
N ALA A 627 18.30 14.61 -11.76
CA ALA A 627 18.41 15.94 -12.37
C ALA A 627 19.38 16.86 -11.62
N TYR A 628 19.47 16.70 -10.30
CA TYR A 628 20.32 17.53 -9.45
C TYR A 628 20.69 16.82 -8.15
N SER A 629 21.82 17.18 -7.55
CA SER A 629 22.23 16.72 -6.23
C SER A 629 22.37 17.91 -5.29
N PHE A 630 21.55 17.93 -4.24
CA PHE A 630 21.49 18.95 -3.21
C PHE A 630 21.97 18.40 -1.85
N LYS A 631 21.33 18.78 -0.73
CA LYS A 631 21.77 18.46 0.63
C LYS A 631 20.88 17.36 1.25
N PRO A 632 21.42 16.17 1.57
CA PRO A 632 20.67 15.15 2.31
C PRO A 632 20.04 15.68 3.60
N TYR A 633 18.89 15.13 3.99
CA TYR A 633 18.12 15.58 5.15
C TYR A 633 17.45 14.42 5.90
N GLY A 634 17.09 14.63 7.17
CA GLY A 634 16.39 13.61 7.96
C GLY A 634 17.19 12.33 8.16
N LEU A 635 18.52 12.40 8.16
CA LEU A 635 19.40 11.22 8.26
C LEU A 635 19.56 10.69 9.69
N TYR A 636 19.35 11.54 10.70
CA TYR A 636 19.66 11.26 12.09
C TYR A 636 18.52 11.71 13.01
N ASP A 637 18.24 10.90 14.03
CA ASP A 637 17.29 11.26 15.08
C ASP A 637 17.77 12.50 15.85
N GLY A 638 16.85 13.44 16.09
CA GLY A 638 17.11 14.69 16.82
C GLY A 638 17.62 15.84 15.95
N ASN A 639 18.08 15.57 14.72
CA ASN A 639 18.38 16.63 13.77
C ASN A 639 17.08 17.17 13.16
N LYS A 640 16.80 18.45 13.38
CA LYS A 640 15.68 19.15 12.74
C LYS A 640 16.12 19.67 11.38
N ASN A 641 15.50 19.16 10.32
CA ASN A 641 15.57 19.74 8.97
C ASN A 641 14.19 20.28 8.56
N VAL A 642 14.17 21.36 7.78
CA VAL A 642 12.93 21.92 7.21
C VAL A 642 13.07 21.97 5.70
N ILE A 643 12.23 21.21 4.99
CA ILE A 643 12.31 21.04 3.54
C ILE A 643 11.05 21.58 2.92
N GLY A 644 11.17 22.41 1.89
CA GLY A 644 10.02 23.00 1.21
C GLY A 644 9.95 22.63 -0.26
N CYS A 645 8.73 22.60 -0.77
CA CYS A 645 8.43 22.45 -2.19
C CYS A 645 7.53 23.59 -2.62
N GLY A 646 7.90 24.28 -3.69
CA GLY A 646 7.21 25.45 -4.18
C GLY A 646 7.01 25.44 -5.69
N PHE A 647 5.94 26.07 -6.13
CA PHE A 647 5.64 26.30 -7.52
C PHE A 647 5.25 27.75 -7.77
N ASN A 648 5.92 28.40 -8.70
CA ASN A 648 5.59 29.73 -9.17
C ASN A 648 4.64 29.64 -10.36
N SER A 649 3.38 30.03 -10.19
CA SER A 649 2.35 29.95 -11.23
C SER A 649 2.54 30.96 -12.36
N THR A 650 3.33 32.02 -12.15
CA THR A 650 3.61 33.04 -13.17
C THR A 650 4.77 32.62 -14.08
N THR A 651 5.88 32.17 -13.50
CA THR A 651 7.05 31.72 -14.28
C THR A 651 6.96 30.26 -14.70
N HIS A 652 6.01 29.51 -14.12
CA HIS A 652 5.88 28.05 -14.20
C HIS A 652 7.13 27.31 -13.71
N GLU A 653 7.73 27.80 -12.63
CA GLU A 653 8.95 27.23 -12.05
C GLU A 653 8.66 26.48 -10.75
N LEU A 654 8.97 25.19 -10.73
CA LEU A 654 9.12 24.38 -9.53
C LEU A 654 10.44 24.76 -8.83
N PHE A 655 10.44 24.80 -7.51
CA PHE A 655 11.66 24.90 -6.72
C PHE A 655 11.61 24.10 -5.41
N PHE A 656 12.78 23.70 -4.92
CA PHE A 656 12.94 23.05 -3.62
C PHE A 656 13.81 23.89 -2.68
N THR A 657 13.48 23.84 -1.39
CA THR A 657 14.25 24.50 -0.32
C THR A 657 14.69 23.48 0.72
N CYS A 658 15.86 23.71 1.32
CA CYS A 658 16.37 22.93 2.46
C CYS A 658 16.93 23.90 3.50
N ASP A 659 16.40 23.83 4.71
CA ASP A 659 16.71 24.70 5.84
C ASP A 659 16.63 26.21 5.47
N GLY A 660 15.57 26.57 4.72
CA GLY A 660 15.31 27.95 4.29
C GLY A 660 16.15 28.43 3.10
N ILE A 661 16.90 27.55 2.45
CA ILE A 661 17.74 27.88 1.28
C ILE A 661 17.17 27.21 0.03
N LYS A 662 16.85 28.00 -1.01
CA LYS A 662 16.44 27.51 -2.33
C LYS A 662 17.63 26.85 -3.04
N GLY A 663 17.50 25.57 -3.42
CA GLY A 663 18.59 24.78 -3.99
C GLY A 663 18.40 24.35 -5.43
N TYR A 664 17.17 24.02 -5.82
CA TYR A 664 16.84 23.54 -7.18
C TYR A 664 15.68 24.36 -7.74
N THR A 665 15.70 24.60 -9.04
CA THR A 665 14.60 25.26 -9.77
C THR A 665 14.49 24.68 -11.16
N LYS A 666 13.27 24.47 -11.64
CA LYS A 666 12.99 23.96 -12.99
C LYS A 666 11.68 24.50 -13.53
N LYS A 667 11.70 24.94 -14.79
CA LYS A 667 10.49 25.27 -15.53
C LYS A 667 9.76 23.99 -15.96
N ILE A 668 8.45 23.93 -15.70
CA ILE A 668 7.58 22.82 -16.08
C ILE A 668 6.34 23.37 -16.79
N ASP A 669 5.81 22.61 -17.75
CA ASP A 669 4.63 23.02 -18.53
C ASP A 669 3.46 22.08 -18.25
N TRP A 670 3.15 21.92 -16.96
CA TRP A 670 2.04 21.09 -16.49
C TRP A 670 0.81 21.95 -16.27
N GLU A 671 -0.34 21.51 -16.76
CA GLU A 671 -1.61 22.24 -16.62
C GLU A 671 -2.30 21.96 -15.28
N GLY A 672 -1.99 20.83 -14.65
CA GLY A 672 -2.46 20.43 -13.33
C GLY A 672 -1.32 19.83 -12.53
N ILE A 673 -1.16 20.27 -11.29
CA ILE A 673 -0.12 19.82 -10.37
C ILE A 673 -0.77 19.51 -9.03
N ASP A 674 -0.45 18.34 -8.50
CA ASP A 674 -0.66 18.01 -7.09
C ASP A 674 0.68 17.96 -6.37
N ALA A 675 0.67 18.31 -5.08
CA ALA A 675 1.84 18.12 -4.23
C ALA A 675 1.81 16.72 -3.64
N ALA A 676 2.98 16.11 -3.48
CA ALA A 676 3.07 14.74 -2.99
C ALA A 676 4.28 14.51 -2.08
N ILE A 677 4.12 13.58 -1.13
CA ILE A 677 5.16 13.15 -0.19
C ILE A 677 5.16 11.62 -0.13
N SER A 678 6.26 10.97 -0.49
CA SER A 678 6.43 9.52 -0.35
C SER A 678 7.27 9.17 0.88
N LEU A 679 6.83 8.19 1.70
CA LEU A 679 7.40 7.82 2.99
C LEU A 679 7.45 6.29 3.16
N SER A 680 8.60 5.73 3.55
CA SER A 680 8.69 4.30 3.96
C SER A 680 9.15 4.15 5.41
N LEU A 681 10.17 4.90 5.81
CA LEU A 681 10.68 4.95 7.17
C LEU A 681 10.41 6.36 7.72
N PHE A 682 9.61 6.49 8.76
CA PHE A 682 9.48 7.72 9.53
C PHE A 682 8.74 7.43 10.84
N LYS A 683 8.83 8.38 11.78
CA LYS A 683 8.04 8.33 13.02
C LYS A 683 6.92 9.36 13.01
N GLU A 684 7.31 10.60 12.78
CA GLU A 684 6.43 11.76 12.82
C GLU A 684 7.01 12.83 11.88
N LEU A 685 6.14 13.50 11.13
CA LEU A 685 6.45 14.67 10.34
C LEU A 685 5.48 15.80 10.68
N HIS A 686 5.94 17.04 10.55
CA HIS A 686 5.09 18.21 10.70
C HIS A 686 5.08 19.06 9.43
N ILE A 687 3.90 19.30 8.86
CA ILE A 687 3.70 20.04 7.63
C ILE A 687 3.15 21.44 7.95
N ASN A 688 3.87 22.46 7.49
CA ASN A 688 3.41 23.83 7.47
C ASN A 688 2.73 24.14 6.13
N TYR A 689 1.43 24.36 6.15
CA TYR A 689 0.59 24.76 5.01
C TYR A 689 0.45 26.29 4.88
N GLY A 690 1.19 27.05 5.69
CA GLY A 690 1.09 28.51 5.79
C GLY A 690 0.29 29.02 6.98
N GLN A 691 -0.10 28.13 7.90
CA GLN A 691 -0.66 28.53 9.20
C GLN A 691 0.40 29.06 10.17
N GLU A 692 1.67 28.74 9.93
CA GLU A 692 2.83 29.27 10.66
C GLU A 692 3.80 29.97 9.70
N PRO A 693 4.68 30.85 10.19
CA PRO A 693 5.72 31.45 9.37
C PRO A 693 6.61 30.39 8.74
N PHE A 694 6.77 30.47 7.42
CA PHE A 694 7.71 29.64 6.68
C PHE A 694 9.15 30.02 7.04
N LEU A 695 10.04 29.02 7.06
CA LEU A 695 11.48 29.26 7.20
C LEU A 695 12.04 29.91 5.93
N TYR A 696 11.57 29.50 4.75
CA TYR A 696 11.87 30.19 3.50
C TYR A 696 11.10 31.50 3.39
N ASN A 697 11.78 32.57 2.96
CA ASN A 697 11.15 33.88 2.80
C ASN A 697 10.40 33.98 1.47
N ILE A 698 9.18 33.43 1.44
CA ILE A 698 8.28 33.47 0.29
C ILE A 698 7.92 34.90 -0.11
N TYR A 699 7.78 35.80 0.86
CA TYR A 699 7.41 37.18 0.57
C TYR A 699 8.47 37.90 -0.28
N LYS A 700 9.75 37.61 -0.04
CA LYS A 700 10.84 38.13 -0.87
C LYS A 700 10.79 37.58 -2.30
N GLU A 701 10.47 36.30 -2.46
CA GLU A 701 10.29 35.67 -3.78
C GLU A 701 9.13 36.33 -4.53
N TYR A 702 7.98 36.49 -3.85
CA TYR A 702 6.81 37.20 -4.38
C TYR A 702 7.14 38.64 -4.84
N GLN A 703 7.92 39.38 -4.04
CA GLN A 703 8.31 40.74 -4.40
C GLN A 703 9.16 40.79 -5.68
N ILE A 704 10.09 39.86 -5.84
CA ILE A 704 10.96 39.78 -7.03
C ILE A 704 10.10 39.57 -8.28
N ASP A 705 9.12 38.68 -8.24
CA ASP A 705 8.21 38.44 -9.35
C ASP A 705 7.33 39.65 -9.66
N SER A 706 6.75 40.27 -8.62
CA SER A 706 5.88 41.44 -8.79
C SER A 706 6.60 42.62 -9.46
N CYS A 707 7.93 42.72 -9.29
CA CYS A 707 8.75 43.75 -9.94
C CYS A 707 9.14 43.41 -11.38
N MET A 708 9.08 42.15 -11.81
CA MET A 708 9.40 41.71 -13.17
C MET A 708 8.19 41.75 -14.14
N VAL A 709 6.98 42.00 -13.63
CA VAL A 709 5.73 42.07 -14.42
C VAL A 709 5.36 43.51 -14.83
N ILE A 710 6.24 44.49 -14.62
CA ILE A 710 6.13 45.88 -15.12
C ILE A 710 6.93 46.03 -16.40
#